data_AF-A0AAV8U2Y2-F1
#
_entry.id   AF-A0AAV8U2Y2-F1
#
_cell.length_a   1.000
_cell.length_b   1.000
_cell.length_c   1.000
_cell.angle_alpha   90.00
_cell.angle_beta   90.00
_cell.angle_gamma   90.00
#
_symmetry.space_group_name_H-M   'P 1'
#
loop_
_entity.id
_entity.type
_entity.pdbx_description
1 polymer ?
#
loop_
_entity_poly.entity_id
_entity_poly.type
_entity_poly.pdbx_seq_one_letter_code
_entity_poly.pdbx_strand_id
1 'polypeptide(L)'
;MAASEENSALFPIFILTILALPLVPYTIMKLCRAATKKSMSIHCRCSECSRSGKYRKSIFKRISNFSTCSNLTLIFLWVIMIFLVFYIKNMSREIQVFDPYSILGLEPGALESEIKKNYRRLSIQYHPDKNPDPEAHKYFVEFITKAYQALTDPVSRENYEKYGHPDGRQGFQMGIALPQFLLDIDGASGGILLLWIVGVCILLPLVIAVIYLSKSSKYTGNYVMHQTLSAYYYLMKPSLAPSKIMEVFTKAAEYMEIPVRRTQDEPLQKLFMTVRSELNLDHKNIKQEQARFWKQHPAIVKTELLIQAQLTREAAALSPALEGDFKRVLELAPRLLEELMKMAIIPRTAQGHGWLRPATGVLELSQCIIQAVPLSARKVTGGSSEGIAPFLQLPHFSEAVIKKMARKKVRTFQEFFDMSLQDRAELLHQVAGFSAAEVQDVEMVLEMMPSITVEAKCETEGEEGIQEGDIVTIQAWVTLRRANGLIGALPHAPFFPFHKEENFWFLLADTVSNNVWFSQKVNFMDEAAAITAASKAIEETMEGSGKSVREISTAVKEAVDKVRSGSRLVMGKLPAPAEGTYNLTCYCLCDSWIGCDRKTNMKVKILKRTRAGTRGLISEEGPIAEDGIEEEEEVEEEEYDDYESEYSEDEEDEKDMKKKGPAANGKVQRKVSSSEGSDSDEE
;
A
#
# COMPACT_ATOMS: atom_id res chain seq x y z
N MET A 1 42.68 0.01 38.43
CA MET A 1 41.94 -1.16 37.90
C MET A 1 40.44 -1.06 38.18
N ALA A 2 39.97 -0.65 39.37
CA ALA A 2 38.52 -0.50 39.69
C ALA A 2 37.59 -0.10 38.52
N ALA A 3 37.92 0.95 37.75
CA ALA A 3 37.15 1.40 36.60
C ALA A 3 36.91 0.35 35.48
N SER A 4 37.71 -0.71 35.33
CA SER A 4 37.42 -1.81 34.39
C SER A 4 36.30 -2.72 34.90
N GLU A 5 36.29 -2.97 36.20
CA GLU A 5 35.33 -3.86 36.88
C GLU A 5 33.96 -3.14 36.96
N GLU A 6 33.94 -1.84 37.30
CA GLU A 6 32.73 -0.99 37.33
C GLU A 6 32.05 -0.87 35.94
N ASN A 7 32.80 -0.54 34.88
CA ASN A 7 32.22 -0.42 33.54
C ASN A 7 31.63 -1.75 33.02
N SER A 8 32.17 -2.89 33.46
CA SER A 8 31.63 -4.21 33.11
C SER A 8 30.22 -4.45 33.68
N ALA A 9 29.89 -3.87 34.85
CA ALA A 9 28.57 -3.99 35.49
C ALA A 9 27.50 -3.12 34.82
N LEU A 10 27.89 -2.02 34.15
CA LEU A 10 26.98 -1.09 33.50
C LEU A 10 26.51 -1.57 32.12
N PHE A 11 27.34 -2.31 31.38
CA PHE A 11 27.00 -2.79 30.02
C PHE A 11 25.74 -3.67 29.97
N PRO A 12 25.52 -4.68 30.84
CA PRO A 12 24.28 -5.44 30.86
C PRO A 12 23.03 -4.59 31.09
N ILE A 13 23.13 -3.55 31.93
CA ILE A 13 22.04 -2.62 32.25
C ILE A 13 21.71 -1.74 31.02
N PHE A 14 22.74 -1.25 30.32
CA PHE A 14 22.61 -0.49 29.08
C PHE A 14 21.97 -1.31 27.95
N ILE A 15 22.36 -2.58 27.78
CA ILE A 15 21.72 -3.48 26.81
C ILE A 15 20.27 -3.81 27.23
N LEU A 16 19.99 -3.99 28.53
CA LEU A 16 18.64 -4.22 29.04
C LEU A 16 17.70 -3.05 28.72
N THR A 17 18.11 -1.79 28.91
CA THR A 17 17.26 -0.62 28.62
C THR A 17 17.03 -0.45 27.13
N ILE A 18 18.07 -0.61 26.30
CA ILE A 18 17.96 -0.57 24.83
C ILE A 18 17.02 -1.66 24.29
N LEU A 19 17.03 -2.86 24.88
CA LEU A 19 16.11 -3.94 24.50
C LEU A 19 14.68 -3.68 25.00
N ALA A 20 14.51 -3.18 26.23
CA ALA A 20 13.18 -2.98 26.82
C ALA A 20 12.38 -1.86 26.14
N LEU A 21 13.04 -0.76 25.75
CA LEU A 21 12.41 0.44 25.19
C LEU A 21 11.54 0.17 23.93
N PRO A 22 11.98 -0.60 22.92
CA PRO A 22 11.12 -1.00 21.81
C PRO A 22 10.25 -2.23 22.13
N LEU A 23 10.77 -3.20 22.89
CA LEU A 23 10.11 -4.50 23.09
C LEU A 23 8.82 -4.37 23.91
N VAL A 24 8.87 -3.65 25.04
CA VAL A 24 7.72 -3.56 25.96
C VAL A 24 6.53 -2.83 25.31
N PRO A 25 6.65 -1.61 24.75
CA PRO A 25 5.53 -0.94 24.10
C PRO A 25 4.98 -1.70 22.89
N TYR A 26 5.85 -2.34 22.09
CA TYR A 26 5.41 -3.17 20.96
C TYR A 26 4.57 -4.38 21.43
N THR A 27 4.97 -5.04 22.53
CA THR A 27 4.22 -6.18 23.07
C THR A 27 2.87 -5.76 23.65
N ILE A 28 2.80 -4.63 24.36
CA ILE A 28 1.55 -4.06 24.90
C ILE A 28 0.61 -3.71 23.74
N MET A 29 1.08 -2.97 22.72
CA MET A 29 0.28 -2.67 21.52
C MET A 29 -0.24 -3.94 20.84
N LYS A 30 0.59 -4.97 20.73
CA LYS A 30 0.25 -6.26 20.08
C LYS A 30 -0.80 -7.05 20.88
N LEU A 31 -0.72 -7.03 22.22
CA LEU A 31 -1.72 -7.61 23.13
C LEU A 31 -3.05 -6.85 23.07
N CYS A 32 -3.03 -5.52 23.16
CA CYS A 32 -4.23 -4.69 23.04
C CYS A 32 -4.93 -4.89 21.68
N ARG A 33 -4.18 -4.92 20.57
CA ARG A 33 -4.69 -5.22 19.22
C ARG A 33 -5.18 -6.67 19.03
N ALA A 34 -4.81 -7.59 19.92
CA ALA A 34 -5.36 -8.95 19.93
C ALA A 34 -6.67 -9.01 20.72
N ALA A 35 -6.73 -8.34 21.88
CA ALA A 35 -7.93 -8.28 22.73
C ALA A 35 -9.11 -7.56 22.07
N THR A 36 -8.87 -6.50 21.30
CA THR A 36 -9.94 -5.70 20.65
C THR A 36 -10.50 -6.32 19.36
N LYS A 37 -9.92 -7.41 18.83
CA LYS A 37 -10.35 -8.01 17.55
C LYS A 37 -11.61 -8.87 17.65
N LYS A 38 -12.76 -8.19 17.78
CA LYS A 38 -14.10 -8.79 17.67
C LYS A 38 -14.34 -9.27 16.22
N SER A 39 -14.18 -10.57 15.96
CA SER A 39 -14.19 -11.11 14.59
C SER A 39 -15.60 -11.32 14.03
N MET A 40 -16.12 -10.31 13.31
CA MET A 40 -17.22 -10.51 12.35
C MET A 40 -16.75 -11.37 11.15
N SER A 41 -17.63 -12.19 10.60
CA SER A 41 -17.33 -12.99 9.40
C SER A 41 -17.67 -12.20 8.13
N ILE A 42 -16.68 -11.51 7.56
CA ILE A 42 -16.80 -10.68 6.36
C ILE A 42 -16.98 -11.46 5.04
N HIS A 43 -17.35 -12.75 5.07
CA HIS A 43 -17.46 -13.58 3.87
C HIS A 43 -18.74 -14.42 3.88
N CYS A 44 -19.25 -14.73 2.68
CA CYS A 44 -20.40 -15.60 2.50
C CYS A 44 -20.17 -17.01 3.10
N ARG A 45 -21.25 -17.67 3.51
CA ARG A 45 -21.25 -18.97 4.21
C ARG A 45 -21.97 -20.10 3.46
N CYS A 46 -22.46 -19.85 2.25
CA CYS A 46 -23.13 -20.86 1.41
C CYS A 46 -22.29 -22.13 1.19
N SER A 47 -22.95 -23.22 0.79
CA SER A 47 -22.33 -24.54 0.61
C SER A 47 -21.13 -24.49 -0.35
N GLU A 48 -21.18 -23.71 -1.43
CA GLU A 48 -20.08 -23.58 -2.39
C GLU A 48 -18.85 -22.87 -1.81
N CYS A 49 -19.04 -21.76 -1.09
CA CYS A 49 -17.95 -21.06 -0.40
C CYS A 49 -17.35 -21.88 0.75
N SER A 50 -18.15 -22.77 1.35
CA SER A 50 -17.67 -23.73 2.35
C SER A 50 -16.89 -24.88 1.70
N ARG A 51 -17.37 -25.39 0.55
CA ARG A 51 -16.75 -26.48 -0.24
C ARG A 51 -15.41 -26.07 -0.85
N SER A 52 -15.25 -24.81 -1.29
CA SER A 52 -13.98 -24.35 -1.92
C SER A 52 -12.78 -24.30 -0.97
N GLY A 53 -13.00 -24.39 0.36
CA GLY A 53 -11.93 -24.40 1.36
C GLY A 53 -11.17 -23.08 1.53
N LYS A 54 -11.36 -22.11 0.63
CA LYS A 54 -10.74 -20.78 0.56
C LYS A 54 -10.66 -20.04 1.90
N TYR A 55 -11.71 -20.09 2.70
CA TYR A 55 -11.80 -19.42 4.01
C TYR A 55 -11.47 -20.34 5.20
N ARG A 56 -11.26 -21.65 4.97
CA ARG A 56 -10.94 -22.64 6.01
C ARG A 56 -9.50 -22.46 6.46
N LYS A 57 -9.30 -21.66 7.51
CA LYS A 57 -8.01 -21.47 8.18
C LYS A 57 -7.47 -22.82 8.67
N SER A 58 -6.55 -23.42 7.91
CA SER A 58 -5.85 -24.64 8.31
C SER A 58 -5.24 -24.46 9.70
N ILE A 59 -5.41 -25.46 10.58
CA ILE A 59 -4.89 -25.43 11.96
C ILE A 59 -3.37 -25.25 11.92
N PHE A 60 -2.69 -25.89 10.97
CA PHE A 60 -1.27 -25.74 10.72
C PHE A 60 -0.87 -24.29 10.37
N LYS A 61 -1.72 -23.55 9.65
CA LYS A 61 -1.49 -22.13 9.32
C LYS A 61 -1.77 -21.19 10.51
N ARG A 62 -2.56 -21.64 11.50
CA ARG A 62 -2.71 -20.94 12.79
C ARG A 62 -1.44 -21.10 13.64
N ILE A 63 -0.86 -22.30 13.63
CA ILE A 63 0.43 -22.61 14.26
C ILE A 63 1.58 -21.90 13.55
N SER A 64 1.63 -21.87 12.21
CA SER A 64 2.67 -21.14 11.47
C SER A 64 2.57 -19.62 11.65
N ASN A 65 1.36 -19.08 11.82
CA ASN A 65 1.18 -17.65 12.14
C ASN A 65 1.67 -17.33 13.56
N PHE A 66 1.52 -18.24 14.53
CA PHE A 66 2.16 -18.13 15.84
C PHE A 66 3.68 -18.26 15.70
N SER A 67 4.18 -19.21 14.92
CA SER A 67 5.60 -19.43 14.58
C SER A 67 6.10 -18.54 13.42
N THR A 68 5.59 -17.32 13.29
CA THR A 68 6.19 -16.33 12.37
C THR A 68 7.52 -15.83 12.96
N CYS A 69 8.48 -15.52 12.10
CA CYS A 69 9.81 -15.04 12.54
C CYS A 69 9.69 -13.86 13.54
N SER A 70 8.81 -12.88 13.28
CA SER A 70 8.53 -11.74 14.19
C SER A 70 7.97 -12.12 15.58
N ASN A 71 7.31 -13.27 15.71
CA ASN A 71 6.87 -13.77 17.03
C ASN A 71 7.98 -14.56 17.72
N LEU A 72 8.74 -15.36 16.96
CA LEU A 72 9.83 -16.16 17.50
C LEU A 72 11.01 -15.28 17.95
N THR A 73 11.34 -14.21 17.20
CA THR A 73 12.29 -13.19 17.63
C THR A 73 11.78 -12.43 18.86
N LEU A 74 10.49 -12.10 18.93
CA LEU A 74 9.91 -11.47 20.12
C LEU A 74 10.05 -12.38 21.37
N ILE A 75 9.74 -13.67 21.26
CA ILE A 75 9.93 -14.64 22.35
C ILE A 75 11.42 -14.73 22.73
N PHE A 76 12.31 -14.83 21.74
CA PHE A 76 13.76 -14.88 21.94
C PHE A 76 14.31 -13.62 22.64
N LEU A 77 13.83 -12.42 22.26
CA LEU A 77 14.20 -11.15 22.90
C LEU A 77 13.68 -11.05 24.34
N TRP A 78 12.51 -11.63 24.65
CA TRP A 78 12.05 -11.77 26.05
C TRP A 78 12.90 -12.77 26.84
N VAL A 79 13.32 -13.89 26.25
CA VAL A 79 14.25 -14.83 26.88
C VAL A 79 15.60 -14.16 27.17
N ILE A 80 16.14 -13.38 26.22
CA ILE A 80 17.33 -12.56 26.43
C ILE A 80 17.12 -11.53 27.54
N MET A 81 15.98 -10.82 27.57
CA MET A 81 15.68 -9.86 28.64
C MET A 81 15.66 -10.55 30.03
N ILE A 82 14.99 -11.70 30.14
CA ILE A 82 14.92 -12.48 31.39
C ILE A 82 16.31 -12.96 31.80
N PHE A 83 17.13 -13.43 30.84
CA PHE A 83 18.51 -13.83 31.09
C PHE A 83 19.38 -12.65 31.55
N LEU A 84 19.27 -11.47 30.92
CA LEU A 84 19.99 -10.25 31.33
C LEU A 84 19.57 -9.80 32.73
N VAL A 85 18.27 -9.81 33.06
CA VAL A 85 17.78 -9.49 34.41
C VAL A 85 18.30 -10.49 35.44
N PHE A 86 18.38 -11.79 35.10
CA PHE A 86 18.98 -12.81 35.96
C PHE A 86 20.49 -12.60 36.14
N TYR A 87 21.21 -12.29 35.07
CA TYR A 87 22.64 -12.00 35.06
C TYR A 87 22.97 -10.78 35.93
N ILE A 88 22.27 -9.65 35.71
CA ILE A 88 22.37 -8.43 36.52
C ILE A 88 22.10 -8.76 37.99
N LYS A 89 20.99 -9.45 38.30
CA LYS A 89 20.65 -9.84 39.68
C LYS A 89 21.75 -10.68 40.36
N ASN A 90 22.49 -11.48 39.62
CA ASN A 90 23.61 -12.26 40.15
C ASN A 90 24.89 -11.42 40.31
N MET A 91 25.11 -10.44 39.43
CA MET A 91 26.27 -9.55 39.41
C MET A 91 26.19 -8.37 40.40
N SER A 92 25.00 -7.83 40.69
CA SER A 92 24.78 -6.66 41.56
C SER A 92 24.97 -6.93 43.07
N ARG A 93 25.88 -7.83 43.46
CA ARG A 93 26.15 -8.16 44.87
C ARG A 93 27.32 -7.41 45.50
N GLU A 94 28.18 -6.79 44.71
CA GLU A 94 29.47 -6.24 45.17
C GLU A 94 29.69 -4.78 44.71
N ILE A 95 28.74 -3.91 45.05
CA ILE A 95 29.00 -2.45 45.12
C ILE A 95 28.72 -2.03 46.56
N GLN A 96 29.74 -2.14 47.42
CA GLN A 96 29.66 -1.60 48.78
C GLN A 96 29.99 -0.11 48.75
N VAL A 97 29.06 0.71 49.25
CA VAL A 97 29.32 2.13 49.52
C VAL A 97 30.43 2.22 50.57
N PHE A 98 31.43 3.09 50.35
CA PHE A 98 32.58 3.20 51.23
C PHE A 98 32.19 3.78 52.61
N ASP A 99 31.96 2.91 53.58
CA ASP A 99 31.79 3.25 54.99
C ASP A 99 32.95 2.70 55.83
N PRO A 100 33.81 3.57 56.39
CA PRO A 100 34.94 3.15 57.21
C PRO A 100 34.59 2.29 58.43
N TYR A 101 33.38 2.45 59.01
CA TYR A 101 32.98 1.71 60.21
C TYR A 101 32.65 0.25 59.87
N SER A 102 31.78 0.00 58.89
CA SER A 102 31.48 -1.37 58.44
C SER A 102 32.68 -2.08 57.80
N ILE A 103 33.54 -1.38 57.04
CA ILE A 103 34.78 -1.96 56.49
C ILE A 103 35.72 -2.48 57.60
N LEU A 104 35.79 -1.78 58.74
CA LEU A 104 36.60 -2.21 59.89
C LEU A 104 35.84 -3.13 60.88
N GLY A 105 34.55 -3.40 60.64
CA GLY A 105 33.69 -4.17 61.52
C GLY A 105 33.46 -3.50 62.88
N LEU A 106 33.07 -2.22 62.86
CA LEU A 106 32.83 -1.35 64.00
C LEU A 106 31.46 -0.67 63.92
N GLU A 107 30.94 -0.24 65.07
CA GLU A 107 29.74 0.61 65.11
C GLU A 107 30.13 2.11 64.97
N PRO A 108 29.24 2.96 64.41
CA PRO A 108 29.50 4.39 64.28
C PRO A 108 29.76 5.04 65.64
N GLY A 109 30.93 5.68 65.78
CA GLY A 109 31.37 6.30 67.04
C GLY A 109 32.24 5.41 67.95
N ALA A 110 32.70 4.25 67.47
CA ALA A 110 33.70 3.42 68.18
C ALA A 110 34.96 4.19 68.58
N LEU A 111 35.60 3.78 69.69
CA LEU A 111 36.76 4.48 70.24
C LEU A 111 38.02 4.26 69.39
N GLU A 112 38.96 5.21 69.38
CA GLU A 112 40.24 5.08 68.67
C GLU A 112 41.03 3.81 69.02
N SER A 113 40.94 3.37 70.27
CA SER A 113 41.55 2.13 70.76
C SER A 113 40.97 0.88 70.09
N GLU A 114 39.68 0.92 69.74
CA GLU A 114 38.95 -0.16 69.06
C GLU A 114 39.21 -0.11 67.55
N ILE A 115 39.23 1.09 66.95
CA ILE A 115 39.65 1.33 65.57
C ILE A 115 41.06 0.76 65.33
N LYS A 116 42.03 1.11 66.19
CA LYS A 116 43.42 0.62 66.13
C LYS A 116 43.52 -0.89 66.37
N LYS A 117 42.66 -1.47 67.20
CA LYS A 117 42.60 -2.92 67.49
C LYS A 117 42.02 -3.72 66.31
N ASN A 118 40.89 -3.29 65.74
CA ASN A 118 40.26 -3.98 64.61
C ASN A 118 41.04 -3.79 63.30
N TYR A 119 41.60 -2.60 63.05
CA TYR A 119 42.55 -2.40 61.96
C TYR A 119 43.72 -3.39 62.08
N ARG A 120 44.43 -3.44 63.22
CA ARG A 120 45.55 -4.37 63.43
C ARG A 120 45.19 -5.84 63.21
N ARG A 121 43.95 -6.26 63.55
CA ARG A 121 43.44 -7.61 63.25
C ARG A 121 43.34 -7.84 61.74
N LEU A 122 42.68 -6.94 61.02
CA LEU A 122 42.48 -7.02 59.56
C LEU A 122 43.80 -6.87 58.79
N SER A 123 44.69 -5.95 59.18
CA SER A 123 46.01 -5.78 58.56
C SER A 123 46.87 -7.04 58.63
N ILE A 124 46.69 -7.89 59.65
CA ILE A 124 47.43 -9.16 59.76
C ILE A 124 46.85 -10.24 58.81
N GLN A 125 45.54 -10.19 58.55
CA GLN A 125 44.81 -11.15 57.72
C GLN A 125 44.94 -10.86 56.21
N TYR A 126 45.08 -9.58 55.84
CA TYR A 126 45.14 -9.13 54.44
C TYR A 126 46.51 -8.50 54.05
N HIS A 127 47.57 -8.70 54.85
CA HIS A 127 48.92 -8.20 54.51
C HIS A 127 49.48 -8.93 53.28
N PRO A 128 50.09 -8.22 52.30
CA PRO A 128 50.74 -8.88 51.15
C PRO A 128 51.80 -9.91 51.56
N ASP A 129 52.61 -9.62 52.59
CA ASP A 129 53.64 -10.56 53.08
C ASP A 129 53.09 -11.81 53.80
N LYS A 130 51.77 -11.88 54.04
CA LYS A 130 51.13 -12.96 54.82
C LYS A 130 49.99 -13.66 54.09
N ASN A 131 49.35 -12.98 53.15
CA ASN A 131 48.36 -13.53 52.26
C ASN A 131 48.83 -13.30 50.81
N PRO A 132 49.16 -14.36 50.05
CA PRO A 132 49.63 -14.24 48.67
C PRO A 132 48.52 -13.88 47.66
N ASP A 133 47.24 -13.84 48.07
CA ASP A 133 46.13 -13.54 47.17
C ASP A 133 46.17 -12.07 46.69
N PRO A 134 46.23 -11.79 45.37
CA PRO A 134 46.34 -10.42 44.86
C PRO A 134 45.09 -9.59 45.15
N GLU A 135 43.93 -10.22 45.27
CA GLU A 135 42.66 -9.58 45.67
C GLU A 135 42.69 -9.16 47.14
N ALA A 136 43.29 -9.96 48.03
CA ALA A 136 43.47 -9.59 49.43
C ALA A 136 44.37 -8.37 49.58
N HIS A 137 45.43 -8.26 48.75
CA HIS A 137 46.28 -7.08 48.72
C HIS A 137 45.54 -5.83 48.20
N LYS A 138 44.78 -5.93 47.09
CA LYS A 138 43.88 -4.84 46.63
C LYS A 138 42.96 -4.38 47.77
N TYR A 139 42.24 -5.31 48.39
CA TYR A 139 41.28 -5.01 49.46
C TYR A 139 41.93 -4.35 50.68
N PHE A 140 43.15 -4.76 51.03
CA PHE A 140 43.92 -4.14 52.10
C PHE A 140 44.27 -2.67 51.82
N VAL A 141 44.72 -2.37 50.61
CA VAL A 141 45.14 -1.01 50.23
C VAL A 141 43.95 -0.10 49.94
N GLU A 142 42.99 -0.57 49.15
CA GLU A 142 41.87 0.25 48.66
C GLU A 142 40.77 0.45 49.71
N PHE A 143 40.50 -0.55 50.57
CA PHE A 143 39.44 -0.48 51.58
C PHE A 143 39.98 -0.38 53.02
N ILE A 144 40.71 -1.39 53.52
CA ILE A 144 41.08 -1.46 54.95
C ILE A 144 41.99 -0.29 55.36
N THR A 145 43.00 0.05 54.55
CA THR A 145 43.94 1.14 54.83
C THR A 145 43.26 2.51 54.75
N LYS A 146 42.47 2.74 53.71
CA LYS A 146 41.71 4.00 53.54
C LYS A 146 40.64 4.19 54.62
N ALA A 147 39.97 3.12 55.06
CA ALA A 147 39.00 3.18 56.15
C ALA A 147 39.66 3.59 57.48
N TYR A 148 40.84 3.04 57.77
CA TYR A 148 41.62 3.46 58.94
C TYR A 148 42.08 4.94 58.84
N GLN A 149 42.53 5.39 57.67
CA GLN A 149 42.89 6.79 57.42
C GLN A 149 41.69 7.73 57.59
N ALA A 150 40.53 7.40 57.01
CA ALA A 150 39.28 8.17 57.12
C ALA A 150 38.81 8.41 58.56
N LEU A 151 39.19 7.54 59.51
CA LEU A 151 38.81 7.66 60.92
C LEU A 151 39.92 8.23 61.82
N THR A 152 41.18 8.27 61.39
CA THR A 152 42.33 8.62 62.26
C THR A 152 43.19 9.78 61.78
N ASP A 153 43.16 10.16 60.50
CA ASP A 153 43.78 11.38 60.00
C ASP A 153 42.73 12.50 59.92
N PRO A 154 42.93 13.67 60.56
CA PRO A 154 41.95 14.75 60.55
C PRO A 154 41.62 15.28 59.15
N VAL A 155 42.57 15.24 58.19
CA VAL A 155 42.33 15.73 56.82
C VAL A 155 41.48 14.74 56.02
N SER A 156 41.84 13.46 56.05
CA SER A 156 41.06 12.35 55.47
C SER A 156 39.66 12.26 56.09
N ARG A 157 39.53 12.61 57.37
CA ARG A 157 38.26 12.66 58.07
C ARG A 157 37.38 13.85 57.66
N GLU A 158 37.91 15.07 57.57
CA GLU A 158 37.14 16.21 57.03
C GLU A 158 36.70 15.91 55.58
N ASN A 159 37.59 15.34 54.77
CA ASN A 159 37.28 14.90 53.41
C ASN A 159 36.13 13.86 53.39
N TYR A 160 36.14 12.87 54.28
CA TYR A 160 35.06 11.89 54.39
C TYR A 160 33.74 12.54 54.84
N GLU A 161 33.75 13.37 55.88
CA GLU A 161 32.56 14.06 56.40
C GLU A 161 31.97 15.08 55.39
N LYS A 162 32.77 15.56 54.42
CA LYS A 162 32.40 16.61 53.44
C LYS A 162 32.12 16.10 52.02
N TYR A 163 32.72 14.97 51.62
CA TYR A 163 32.63 14.40 50.27
C TYR A 163 32.28 12.91 50.23
N GLY A 164 32.15 12.24 51.39
CA GLY A 164 31.84 10.81 51.48
C GLY A 164 33.02 9.86 51.20
N HIS A 165 34.24 10.39 51.03
CA HIS A 165 35.43 9.59 50.72
C HIS A 165 36.72 10.24 51.27
N PRO A 166 37.68 9.49 51.85
CA PRO A 166 38.89 10.05 52.48
C PRO A 166 39.80 10.83 51.51
N ASP A 167 39.90 10.38 50.27
CA ASP A 167 40.67 11.06 49.20
C ASP A 167 40.08 12.42 48.79
N GLY A 168 38.93 12.83 49.35
CA GLY A 168 38.29 14.12 49.11
C GLY A 168 37.39 14.13 47.87
N ARG A 169 37.32 15.29 47.19
CA ARG A 169 36.46 15.48 46.01
C ARG A 169 37.00 14.66 44.83
N GLN A 170 36.46 13.46 44.65
CA GLN A 170 36.69 12.64 43.45
C GLN A 170 36.28 13.41 42.18
N GLY A 171 37.09 13.28 41.12
CA GLY A 171 36.77 13.82 39.80
C GLY A 171 35.66 12.99 39.13
N PHE A 172 34.76 13.65 38.39
CA PHE A 172 33.69 12.97 37.67
C PHE A 172 34.25 12.17 36.49
N GLN A 173 34.43 10.87 36.66
CA GLN A 173 34.93 9.97 35.61
C GLN A 173 33.76 9.53 34.71
N MET A 174 33.79 9.93 33.44
CA MET A 174 32.84 9.43 32.44
C MET A 174 33.27 8.03 31.97
N GLY A 175 32.75 7.00 32.62
CA GLY A 175 32.81 5.62 32.11
C GLY A 175 31.89 5.44 30.89
N ILE A 176 32.41 4.82 29.84
CA ILE A 176 31.58 4.31 28.73
C ILE A 176 31.14 2.90 29.12
N ALA A 177 29.82 2.65 29.14
CA ALA A 177 29.24 1.34 29.46
C ALA A 177 29.41 0.30 28.33
N LEU A 178 30.59 0.21 27.72
CA LEU A 178 31.01 -0.83 26.78
C LEU A 178 32.12 -1.68 27.42
N PRO A 179 32.15 -3.00 27.19
CA PRO A 179 33.13 -3.88 27.80
C PRO A 179 34.49 -3.73 27.11
N GLN A 180 35.58 -3.78 27.89
CA GLN A 180 36.93 -3.45 27.39
C GLN A 180 37.41 -4.37 26.25
N PHE A 181 37.03 -5.66 26.23
CA PHE A 181 37.37 -6.59 25.15
C PHE A 181 36.93 -6.15 23.74
N LEU A 182 35.97 -5.22 23.64
CA LEU A 182 35.48 -4.65 22.38
C LEU A 182 36.28 -3.42 21.93
N LEU A 183 37.03 -2.81 22.85
CA LEU A 183 37.85 -1.60 22.66
C LEU A 183 39.36 -1.90 22.63
N ASP A 184 39.81 -2.97 23.30
CA ASP A 184 41.21 -3.37 23.34
C ASP A 184 41.73 -3.76 21.94
N ILE A 185 42.91 -3.25 21.59
CA ILE A 185 43.44 -3.28 20.20
C ILE A 185 44.13 -4.61 19.85
N ASP A 186 44.44 -5.44 20.86
CA ASP A 186 45.31 -6.63 20.75
C ASP A 186 44.63 -7.87 20.11
N GLY A 187 43.77 -7.67 19.10
CA GLY A 187 43.37 -8.68 18.12
C GLY A 187 41.87 -8.76 17.82
N ALA A 188 41.00 -8.57 18.82
CA ALA A 188 39.55 -8.74 18.65
C ALA A 188 38.90 -7.57 17.89
N SER A 189 39.22 -6.33 18.29
CA SER A 189 38.66 -5.11 17.72
C SER A 189 39.01 -4.92 16.24
N GLY A 190 40.20 -5.31 15.79
CA GLY A 190 40.59 -5.28 14.37
C GLY A 190 39.69 -6.17 13.49
N GLY A 191 39.31 -7.35 13.98
CA GLY A 191 38.34 -8.22 13.32
C GLY A 191 36.93 -7.63 13.28
N ILE A 192 36.49 -6.99 14.37
CA ILE A 192 35.20 -6.30 14.46
C ILE A 192 35.13 -5.11 13.50
N LEU A 193 36.20 -4.30 13.43
CA LEU A 193 36.34 -3.17 12.51
C LEU A 193 36.31 -3.63 11.05
N LEU A 194 37.05 -4.69 10.71
CA LEU A 194 37.03 -5.27 9.36
C LEU A 194 35.65 -5.81 8.99
N LEU A 195 34.96 -6.51 9.90
CA LEU A 195 33.58 -6.95 9.69
C LEU A 195 32.61 -5.78 9.51
N TRP A 196 32.80 -4.67 10.22
CA TRP A 196 31.99 -3.46 10.04
C TRP A 196 32.25 -2.80 8.68
N ILE A 197 33.51 -2.65 8.26
CA ILE A 197 33.90 -2.10 6.96
C ILE A 197 33.38 -2.99 5.82
N VAL A 198 33.57 -4.32 5.88
CA VAL A 198 33.02 -5.25 4.89
C VAL A 198 31.49 -5.21 4.89
N GLY A 199 30.85 -5.11 6.06
CA GLY A 199 29.40 -4.97 6.21
C GLY A 199 28.85 -3.70 5.56
N VAL A 200 29.44 -2.54 5.83
CA VAL A 200 28.93 -1.23 5.43
C VAL A 200 29.41 -0.79 4.04
N CYS A 201 30.64 -1.13 3.64
CA CYS A 201 31.22 -0.69 2.37
C CYS A 201 31.11 -1.72 1.24
N ILE A 202 30.88 -3.02 1.54
CA ILE A 202 30.76 -4.07 0.51
C ILE A 202 29.36 -4.69 0.54
N LEU A 203 28.98 -5.32 1.66
CA LEU A 203 27.73 -6.09 1.74
C LEU A 203 26.49 -5.18 1.63
N LEU A 204 26.48 -4.02 2.29
CA LEU A 204 25.35 -3.09 2.22
C LEU A 204 25.15 -2.53 0.79
N PRO A 205 26.15 -1.96 0.09
CA PRO A 205 26.04 -1.57 -1.32
C PRO A 205 25.66 -2.72 -2.24
N LEU A 206 26.21 -3.93 -2.06
CA LEU A 206 25.87 -5.10 -2.86
C LEU A 206 24.41 -5.53 -2.65
N VAL A 207 23.93 -5.55 -1.41
CA VAL A 207 22.52 -5.86 -1.08
C VAL A 207 21.59 -4.78 -1.65
N ILE A 208 21.95 -3.49 -1.56
CA ILE A 208 21.19 -2.40 -2.17
C ILE A 208 21.14 -2.56 -3.69
N ALA A 209 22.28 -2.82 -4.35
CA ALA A 209 22.36 -3.03 -5.80
C ALA A 209 21.54 -4.25 -6.26
N VAL A 210 21.65 -5.37 -5.56
CA VAL A 210 20.85 -6.58 -5.84
C VAL A 210 19.35 -6.32 -5.65
N ILE A 211 18.94 -5.62 -4.59
CA ILE A 211 17.53 -5.24 -4.37
C ILE A 211 17.05 -4.27 -5.46
N TYR A 212 17.86 -3.28 -5.82
CA TYR A 212 17.54 -2.31 -6.87
C TYR A 212 17.35 -2.99 -8.23
N LEU A 213 18.34 -3.79 -8.68
CA LEU A 213 18.31 -4.45 -9.98
C LEU A 213 17.24 -5.56 -10.05
N SER A 214 17.08 -6.38 -9.00
CA SER A 214 16.11 -7.49 -9.01
C SER A 214 14.66 -7.06 -8.75
N LYS A 215 14.44 -5.91 -8.09
CA LYS A 215 13.10 -5.40 -7.75
C LYS A 215 12.84 -4.02 -8.33
N SER A 216 13.50 -2.98 -7.82
CA SER A 216 13.14 -1.58 -8.07
C SER A 216 13.30 -1.12 -9.53
N SER A 217 14.17 -1.77 -10.31
CA SER A 217 14.38 -1.49 -11.73
C SER A 217 13.42 -2.28 -12.64
N LYS A 218 12.94 -3.45 -12.18
CA LYS A 218 12.06 -4.34 -12.97
C LYS A 218 10.57 -4.08 -12.73
N TYR A 219 10.18 -3.73 -11.50
CA TYR A 219 8.79 -3.60 -11.08
C TYR A 219 8.46 -2.20 -10.53
N THR A 220 7.24 -1.74 -10.81
CA THR A 220 6.67 -0.54 -10.20
C THR A 220 6.30 -0.74 -8.73
N GLY A 221 5.88 0.32 -8.05
CA GLY A 221 5.39 0.26 -6.66
C GLY A 221 4.24 -0.72 -6.43
N ASN A 222 3.44 -1.03 -7.47
CA ASN A 222 2.36 -2.03 -7.42
C ASN A 222 2.86 -3.44 -7.79
N TYR A 223 4.17 -3.66 -7.79
CA TYR A 223 4.87 -4.92 -8.14
C TYR A 223 4.59 -5.46 -9.55
N VAL A 224 4.13 -4.62 -10.49
CA VAL A 224 3.91 -4.97 -11.90
C VAL A 224 5.11 -4.54 -12.75
N MET A 225 5.47 -5.35 -13.76
CA MET A 225 6.67 -5.09 -14.56
C MET A 225 6.53 -3.83 -15.44
N HIS A 226 7.60 -3.04 -15.56
CA HIS A 226 7.63 -1.87 -16.47
C HIS A 226 7.34 -2.25 -17.93
N GLN A 227 7.79 -3.43 -18.37
CA GLN A 227 7.49 -3.99 -19.70
C GLN A 227 5.99 -4.22 -19.91
N THR A 228 5.26 -4.65 -18.88
CA THR A 228 3.80 -4.86 -18.93
C THR A 228 3.05 -3.54 -19.06
N LEU A 229 3.45 -2.52 -18.29
CA LEU A 229 2.84 -1.19 -18.43
C LEU A 229 3.11 -0.58 -19.82
N SER A 230 4.32 -0.75 -20.34
CA SER A 230 4.67 -0.34 -21.71
C SER A 230 3.80 -1.05 -22.76
N ALA A 231 3.68 -2.38 -22.67
CA ALA A 231 2.82 -3.16 -23.55
C ALA A 231 1.36 -2.71 -23.49
N TYR A 232 0.79 -2.56 -22.29
CA TYR A 232 -0.57 -2.06 -22.10
C TYR A 232 -0.75 -0.64 -22.66
N TYR A 233 0.20 0.27 -22.44
CA TYR A 233 0.15 1.65 -22.93
C TYR A 233 0.10 1.75 -24.47
N TYR A 234 0.87 0.91 -25.18
CA TYR A 234 0.87 0.88 -26.65
C TYR A 234 -0.29 0.07 -27.26
N LEU A 235 -0.81 -0.94 -26.54
CA LEU A 235 -1.90 -1.79 -27.02
C LEU A 235 -3.30 -1.20 -26.75
N MET A 236 -3.47 -0.45 -25.68
CA MET A 236 -4.74 0.23 -25.36
C MET A 236 -5.02 1.35 -26.35
N LYS A 237 -6.27 1.42 -26.84
CA LYS A 237 -6.76 2.38 -27.84
C LYS A 237 -8.20 2.81 -27.51
N PRO A 238 -8.63 4.04 -27.86
CA PRO A 238 -9.97 4.53 -27.53
C PRO A 238 -11.11 3.72 -28.19
N SER A 239 -10.83 3.10 -29.34
CA SER A 239 -11.74 2.26 -30.11
C SER A 239 -11.68 0.76 -29.75
N LEU A 240 -10.93 0.37 -28.71
CA LEU A 240 -10.81 -1.03 -28.29
C LEU A 240 -12.16 -1.54 -27.73
N ALA A 241 -12.73 -2.55 -28.38
CA ALA A 241 -13.96 -3.19 -27.92
C ALA A 241 -13.70 -4.10 -26.70
N PRO A 242 -14.65 -4.22 -25.74
CA PRO A 242 -14.47 -5.05 -24.54
C PRO A 242 -14.02 -6.50 -24.82
N SER A 243 -14.55 -7.13 -25.86
CA SER A 243 -14.18 -8.48 -26.29
C SER A 243 -12.70 -8.65 -26.70
N LYS A 244 -12.00 -7.54 -27.02
CA LYS A 244 -10.57 -7.53 -27.40
C LYS A 244 -9.64 -7.13 -26.25
N ILE A 245 -10.17 -6.80 -25.07
CA ILE A 245 -9.35 -6.45 -23.90
C ILE A 245 -8.64 -7.68 -23.34
N MET A 246 -9.24 -8.88 -23.47
CA MET A 246 -8.56 -10.15 -23.15
C MET A 246 -7.23 -10.29 -23.91
N GLU A 247 -7.20 -9.95 -25.20
CA GLU A 247 -6.01 -10.02 -26.06
C GLU A 247 -4.96 -8.95 -25.74
N VAL A 248 -5.29 -7.94 -24.91
CA VAL A 248 -4.33 -6.99 -24.36
C VAL A 248 -3.83 -7.49 -23.00
N PHE A 249 -4.74 -7.95 -22.15
CA PHE A 249 -4.46 -8.50 -20.82
C PHE A 249 -3.51 -9.72 -20.85
N THR A 250 -3.69 -10.65 -21.80
CA THR A 250 -2.83 -11.84 -21.92
C THR A 250 -1.39 -11.53 -22.37
N LYS A 251 -1.10 -10.29 -22.81
CA LYS A 251 0.23 -9.83 -23.26
C LYS A 251 1.10 -9.24 -22.13
N ALA A 252 0.73 -9.42 -20.87
CA ALA A 252 1.58 -9.06 -19.74
C ALA A 252 2.91 -9.85 -19.75
N ALA A 253 4.01 -9.19 -19.41
CA ALA A 253 5.32 -9.82 -19.27
C ALA A 253 5.33 -10.90 -18.17
N GLU A 254 4.61 -10.69 -17.06
CA GLU A 254 4.43 -11.71 -16.01
C GLU A 254 3.78 -13.00 -16.51
N TYR A 255 2.94 -12.94 -17.55
CA TYR A 255 2.37 -14.12 -18.19
C TYR A 255 3.32 -14.74 -19.22
N MET A 256 4.16 -13.93 -19.88
CA MET A 256 5.19 -14.42 -20.79
C MET A 256 6.34 -15.15 -20.07
N GLU A 257 6.57 -14.86 -18.78
CA GLU A 257 7.51 -15.62 -17.92
C GLU A 257 6.96 -16.98 -17.43
N ILE A 258 5.69 -17.32 -17.68
CA ILE A 258 5.13 -18.61 -17.26
C ILE A 258 5.71 -19.74 -18.13
N PRO A 259 6.39 -20.74 -17.54
CA PRO A 259 7.11 -21.76 -18.31
C PRO A 259 6.15 -22.65 -19.09
N VAL A 260 6.38 -22.81 -20.40
CA VAL A 260 5.64 -23.75 -21.25
C VAL A 260 6.45 -25.03 -21.37
N ARG A 261 5.90 -26.15 -20.89
CA ARG A 261 6.57 -27.46 -20.89
C ARG A 261 5.97 -28.32 -22.01
N ARG A 262 6.81 -29.01 -22.81
CA ARG A 262 6.34 -29.92 -23.89
C ARG A 262 5.34 -30.98 -23.42
N THR A 263 5.41 -31.39 -22.15
CA THR A 263 4.46 -32.32 -21.51
C THR A 263 3.06 -31.72 -21.28
N GLN A 264 2.85 -30.44 -21.57
CA GLN A 264 1.57 -29.74 -21.45
C GLN A 264 0.85 -29.59 -22.81
N ASP A 265 1.50 -29.92 -23.93
CA ASP A 265 0.96 -29.64 -25.28
C ASP A 265 -0.34 -30.39 -25.56
N GLU A 266 -0.42 -31.69 -25.25
CA GLU A 266 -1.66 -32.49 -25.35
C GLU A 266 -2.76 -31.99 -24.40
N PRO A 267 -2.51 -31.79 -23.08
CA PRO A 267 -3.46 -31.14 -22.18
C PRO A 267 -3.99 -29.79 -22.68
N LEU A 268 -3.14 -28.95 -23.28
CA LEU A 268 -3.53 -27.65 -23.85
C LEU A 268 -4.37 -27.81 -25.11
N GLN A 269 -4.09 -28.79 -25.98
CA GLN A 269 -4.95 -29.09 -27.14
C GLN A 269 -6.33 -29.62 -26.71
N LYS A 270 -6.40 -30.47 -25.67
CA LYS A 270 -7.67 -30.94 -25.10
C LYS A 270 -8.48 -29.78 -24.50
N LEU A 271 -7.82 -28.90 -23.74
CA LEU A 271 -8.45 -27.71 -23.18
C LEU A 271 -8.94 -26.75 -24.27
N PHE A 272 -8.13 -26.53 -25.31
CA PHE A 272 -8.52 -25.74 -26.48
C PHE A 272 -9.79 -26.26 -27.13
N MET A 273 -9.94 -27.59 -27.30
CA MET A 273 -11.15 -28.15 -27.90
C MET A 273 -12.39 -27.96 -27.02
N THR A 274 -12.23 -28.03 -25.69
CA THR A 274 -13.31 -27.80 -24.72
C THR A 274 -13.81 -26.36 -24.76
N VAL A 275 -12.90 -25.38 -24.70
CA VAL A 275 -13.26 -23.96 -24.54
C VAL A 275 -13.37 -23.21 -25.88
N ARG A 276 -13.28 -23.94 -27.01
CA ARG A 276 -13.26 -23.39 -28.38
C ARG A 276 -14.40 -22.43 -28.71
N SER A 277 -15.59 -22.61 -28.13
CA SER A 277 -16.77 -21.75 -28.38
C SER A 277 -16.67 -20.37 -27.76
N GLU A 278 -15.90 -20.22 -26.68
CA GLU A 278 -15.77 -18.97 -25.91
C GLU A 278 -14.56 -18.12 -26.33
N LEU A 279 -13.69 -18.67 -27.18
CA LEU A 279 -12.63 -17.91 -27.84
C LEU A 279 -13.24 -16.97 -28.89
N ASN A 280 -12.78 -15.71 -28.97
CA ASN A 280 -13.28 -14.72 -29.92
C ASN A 280 -12.74 -14.92 -31.36
N LEU A 281 -12.79 -16.17 -31.85
CA LEU A 281 -12.40 -16.57 -33.21
C LEU A 281 -13.57 -16.29 -34.18
N ASP A 282 -13.28 -15.75 -35.37
CA ASP A 282 -14.31 -15.59 -36.40
C ASP A 282 -14.77 -16.97 -36.93
N HIS A 283 -16.06 -17.28 -36.69
CA HIS A 283 -16.70 -18.52 -37.15
C HIS A 283 -16.58 -18.72 -38.67
N LYS A 284 -16.50 -17.64 -39.46
CA LYS A 284 -16.38 -17.72 -40.92
C LYS A 284 -15.01 -18.21 -41.37
N ASN A 285 -13.95 -17.89 -40.62
CA ASN A 285 -12.55 -18.18 -40.97
C ASN A 285 -11.85 -19.08 -39.94
N ILE A 286 -12.62 -19.93 -39.25
CA ILE A 286 -12.18 -20.61 -38.02
C ILE A 286 -10.87 -21.40 -38.16
N LYS A 287 -10.58 -22.02 -39.32
CA LYS A 287 -9.29 -22.71 -39.58
C LYS A 287 -8.10 -21.74 -39.64
N GLN A 288 -8.29 -20.56 -40.22
CA GLN A 288 -7.23 -19.54 -40.31
C GLN A 288 -7.02 -18.84 -38.97
N GLU A 289 -8.09 -18.54 -38.24
CA GLU A 289 -8.00 -17.98 -36.89
C GLU A 289 -7.38 -18.97 -35.89
N GLN A 290 -7.69 -20.26 -35.99
CA GLN A 290 -6.96 -21.31 -35.25
C GLN A 290 -5.47 -21.31 -35.56
N ALA A 291 -5.09 -21.25 -36.85
CA ALA A 291 -3.69 -21.19 -37.25
C ALA A 291 -3.00 -19.89 -36.85
N ARG A 292 -3.73 -18.78 -36.66
CA ARG A 292 -3.22 -17.51 -36.10
C ARG A 292 -3.03 -17.61 -34.59
N PHE A 293 -4.00 -18.18 -33.87
CA PHE A 293 -3.95 -18.39 -32.42
C PHE A 293 -2.74 -19.20 -32.00
N TRP A 294 -2.54 -20.40 -32.58
CA TRP A 294 -1.39 -21.26 -32.28
C TRP A 294 -0.03 -20.74 -32.81
N LYS A 295 -0.02 -19.65 -33.59
CA LYS A 295 1.21 -18.93 -34.01
C LYS A 295 1.62 -17.79 -33.07
N GLN A 296 0.81 -17.47 -32.05
CA GLN A 296 1.21 -16.51 -31.01
C GLN A 296 2.28 -17.12 -30.08
N HIS A 297 2.88 -16.28 -29.22
CA HIS A 297 3.84 -16.77 -28.23
C HIS A 297 3.20 -17.84 -27.33
N PRO A 298 3.79 -19.04 -27.14
CA PRO A 298 3.13 -20.16 -26.47
C PRO A 298 2.64 -19.86 -25.04
N ALA A 299 3.32 -18.98 -24.30
CA ALA A 299 2.89 -18.58 -22.96
C ALA A 299 1.62 -17.71 -22.97
N ILE A 300 1.40 -16.91 -24.02
CA ILE A 300 0.16 -16.12 -24.21
C ILE A 300 -1.00 -17.08 -24.51
N VAL A 301 -0.81 -18.01 -25.45
CA VAL A 301 -1.77 -19.06 -25.81
C VAL A 301 -2.19 -19.88 -24.58
N LYS A 302 -1.20 -20.36 -23.81
CA LYS A 302 -1.41 -21.06 -22.54
C LYS A 302 -2.21 -20.22 -21.56
N THR A 303 -1.84 -18.95 -21.36
CA THR A 303 -2.50 -18.06 -20.40
C THR A 303 -3.95 -17.77 -20.80
N GLU A 304 -4.23 -17.48 -22.08
CA GLU A 304 -5.59 -17.24 -22.56
C GLU A 304 -6.48 -18.48 -22.36
N LEU A 305 -5.97 -19.68 -22.67
CA LEU A 305 -6.69 -20.93 -22.41
C LEU A 305 -6.96 -21.18 -20.92
N LEU A 306 -6.00 -20.87 -20.05
CA LEU A 306 -6.15 -21.02 -18.59
C LEU A 306 -7.15 -20.00 -18.01
N ILE A 307 -7.18 -18.75 -18.50
CA ILE A 307 -8.20 -17.77 -18.11
C ILE A 307 -9.58 -18.20 -18.62
N GLN A 308 -9.68 -18.66 -19.86
CA GLN A 308 -10.94 -19.11 -20.44
C GLN A 308 -11.47 -20.40 -19.75
N ALA A 309 -10.59 -21.25 -19.22
CA ALA A 309 -10.96 -22.36 -18.34
C ALA A 309 -11.58 -21.90 -17.00
N GLN A 310 -11.08 -20.81 -16.42
CA GLN A 310 -11.71 -20.16 -15.27
C GLN A 310 -13.09 -19.61 -15.65
N LEU A 311 -13.20 -18.88 -16.77
CA LEU A 311 -14.46 -18.28 -17.21
C LEU A 311 -15.56 -19.32 -17.49
N THR A 312 -15.20 -20.51 -17.97
CA THR A 312 -16.12 -21.62 -18.25
C THR A 312 -16.36 -22.58 -17.07
N ARG A 313 -15.67 -22.38 -15.94
CA ARG A 313 -15.69 -23.27 -14.75
C ARG A 313 -15.10 -24.68 -14.98
N GLU A 314 -14.45 -24.91 -16.14
CA GLU A 314 -13.78 -26.17 -16.52
C GLU A 314 -12.46 -26.43 -15.77
N ALA A 315 -12.21 -25.74 -14.66
CA ALA A 315 -11.00 -25.91 -13.84
C ALA A 315 -10.82 -27.36 -13.31
N ALA A 316 -11.91 -28.11 -13.15
CA ALA A 316 -11.87 -29.52 -12.75
C ALA A 316 -11.39 -30.48 -13.86
N ALA A 317 -11.41 -30.04 -15.14
CA ALA A 317 -10.91 -30.81 -16.28
C ALA A 317 -9.40 -30.58 -16.55
N LEU A 318 -8.76 -29.68 -15.81
CA LEU A 318 -7.33 -29.38 -15.94
C LEU A 318 -6.45 -30.54 -15.43
N SER A 319 -5.33 -30.78 -16.11
CA SER A 319 -4.32 -31.70 -15.61
C SER A 319 -3.62 -31.13 -14.36
N PRO A 320 -3.16 -31.96 -13.41
CA PRO A 320 -2.39 -31.49 -12.25
C PRO A 320 -1.13 -30.70 -12.63
N ALA A 321 -0.55 -31.00 -13.79
CA ALA A 321 0.59 -30.29 -14.35
C ALA A 321 0.26 -28.88 -14.88
N LEU A 322 -1.01 -28.53 -15.08
CA LEU A 322 -1.49 -27.18 -15.41
C LEU A 322 -2.12 -26.46 -14.20
N GLU A 323 -2.59 -27.17 -13.18
CA GLU A 323 -3.28 -26.59 -12.01
C GLU A 323 -2.41 -25.57 -11.24
N GLY A 324 -1.08 -25.81 -11.16
CA GLY A 324 -0.13 -24.86 -10.57
C GLY A 324 0.01 -23.57 -11.37
N ASP A 325 0.12 -23.68 -12.71
CA ASP A 325 0.22 -22.55 -13.62
C ASP A 325 -1.11 -21.75 -13.66
N PHE A 326 -2.24 -22.45 -13.66
CA PHE A 326 -3.60 -21.89 -13.56
C PHE A 326 -3.75 -21.02 -12.30
N LYS A 327 -3.35 -21.55 -11.14
CA LYS A 327 -3.33 -20.78 -9.88
C LYS A 327 -2.40 -19.57 -9.99
N ARG A 328 -1.22 -19.69 -10.60
CA ARG A 328 -0.32 -18.54 -10.77
C ARG A 328 -0.88 -17.44 -11.68
N VAL A 329 -1.59 -17.80 -12.76
CA VAL A 329 -2.30 -16.84 -13.61
C VAL A 329 -3.37 -16.09 -12.80
N LEU A 330 -4.22 -16.81 -12.07
CA LEU A 330 -5.30 -16.20 -11.27
C LEU A 330 -4.78 -15.39 -10.06
N GLU A 331 -3.60 -15.68 -9.53
CA GLU A 331 -2.94 -14.90 -8.47
C GLU A 331 -2.54 -13.50 -8.97
N LEU A 332 -2.00 -13.44 -10.20
CA LEU A 332 -1.54 -12.20 -10.83
C LEU A 332 -2.69 -11.36 -11.40
N ALA A 333 -3.78 -12.01 -11.82
CA ALA A 333 -4.85 -11.40 -12.59
C ALA A 333 -5.45 -10.11 -11.99
N PRO A 334 -5.89 -10.03 -10.72
CA PRO A 334 -6.52 -8.82 -10.18
C PRO A 334 -5.60 -7.60 -10.20
N ARG A 335 -4.30 -7.82 -9.94
CA ARG A 335 -3.26 -6.79 -9.91
C ARG A 335 -2.96 -6.26 -11.32
N LEU A 336 -2.92 -7.17 -12.29
CA LEU A 336 -2.72 -6.82 -13.70
C LEU A 336 -3.95 -6.12 -14.31
N LEU A 337 -5.16 -6.47 -13.88
CA LEU A 337 -6.40 -5.78 -14.26
C LEU A 337 -6.45 -4.37 -13.69
N GLU A 338 -6.01 -4.16 -12.44
CA GLU A 338 -5.95 -2.82 -11.84
C GLU A 338 -4.96 -1.90 -12.58
N GLU A 339 -3.79 -2.37 -12.98
CA GLU A 339 -2.88 -1.56 -13.80
C GLU A 339 -3.40 -1.36 -15.23
N LEU A 340 -4.06 -2.34 -15.83
CA LEU A 340 -4.70 -2.19 -17.15
C LEU A 340 -5.85 -1.15 -17.10
N MET A 341 -6.59 -1.08 -15.99
CA MET A 341 -7.61 -0.06 -15.72
C MET A 341 -6.96 1.33 -15.61
N LYS A 342 -5.83 1.47 -14.91
CA LYS A 342 -5.05 2.72 -14.86
C LYS A 342 -4.59 3.13 -16.27
N MET A 343 -4.10 2.20 -17.09
CA MET A 343 -3.73 2.48 -18.49
C MET A 343 -4.92 2.86 -19.40
N ALA A 344 -6.17 2.58 -19.00
CA ALA A 344 -7.38 3.01 -19.71
C ALA A 344 -7.81 4.45 -19.36
N ILE A 345 -7.63 4.87 -18.10
CA ILE A 345 -8.10 6.15 -17.55
C ILE A 345 -7.05 7.26 -17.55
N ILE A 346 -5.76 6.95 -17.78
CA ILE A 346 -4.71 7.97 -17.91
C ILE A 346 -5.08 9.01 -18.99
N PRO A 347 -4.91 10.32 -18.72
CA PRO A 347 -5.20 11.37 -19.67
C PRO A 347 -4.29 11.27 -20.90
N ARG A 348 -4.88 11.03 -22.08
CA ARG A 348 -4.14 10.84 -23.36
C ARG A 348 -4.71 11.63 -24.54
N THR A 349 -5.88 12.23 -24.40
CA THR A 349 -6.41 13.16 -25.42
C THR A 349 -5.80 14.55 -25.24
N ALA A 350 -5.89 15.41 -26.26
CA ALA A 350 -5.47 16.81 -26.15
C ALA A 350 -6.28 17.61 -25.10
N GLN A 351 -7.42 17.09 -24.65
CA GLN A 351 -8.26 17.64 -23.59
C GLN A 351 -7.92 17.07 -22.19
N GLY A 352 -6.91 16.20 -22.08
CA GLY A 352 -6.53 15.60 -20.80
C GLY A 352 -7.55 14.58 -20.27
N HIS A 353 -8.13 13.74 -21.13
CA HIS A 353 -9.13 12.73 -20.75
C HIS A 353 -8.67 11.29 -21.01
N GLY A 354 -9.17 10.36 -20.20
CA GLY A 354 -9.05 8.91 -20.37
C GLY A 354 -10.18 8.33 -21.22
N TRP A 355 -10.21 7.00 -21.43
CA TRP A 355 -11.17 6.35 -22.34
C TRP A 355 -12.18 5.44 -21.63
N LEU A 356 -13.47 5.72 -21.83
CA LEU A 356 -14.56 5.03 -21.12
C LEU A 356 -14.73 3.56 -21.56
N ARG A 357 -14.89 3.28 -22.86
CA ARG A 357 -15.12 1.91 -23.39
C ARG A 357 -14.01 0.90 -23.00
N PRO A 358 -12.70 1.24 -23.07
CA PRO A 358 -11.66 0.36 -22.55
C PRO A 358 -11.77 0.19 -21.03
N ALA A 359 -12.01 1.26 -20.26
CA ALA A 359 -12.11 1.20 -18.80
C ALA A 359 -13.29 0.30 -18.34
N THR A 360 -14.49 0.45 -18.92
CA THR A 360 -15.63 -0.41 -18.60
C THR A 360 -15.36 -1.87 -18.94
N GLY A 361 -14.75 -2.15 -20.10
CA GLY A 361 -14.46 -3.51 -20.51
C GLY A 361 -13.35 -4.21 -19.69
N VAL A 362 -12.39 -3.46 -19.12
CA VAL A 362 -11.43 -4.01 -18.14
C VAL A 362 -12.14 -4.45 -16.86
N LEU A 363 -13.13 -3.69 -16.41
CA LEU A 363 -13.93 -4.02 -15.22
C LEU A 363 -14.89 -5.18 -15.49
N GLU A 364 -15.54 -5.23 -16.65
CA GLU A 364 -16.33 -6.39 -17.10
C GLU A 364 -15.49 -7.69 -17.11
N LEU A 365 -14.25 -7.61 -17.58
CA LEU A 365 -13.27 -8.71 -17.56
C LEU A 365 -12.88 -9.10 -16.13
N SER A 366 -12.62 -8.14 -15.24
CA SER A 366 -12.30 -8.38 -13.82
C SER A 366 -13.43 -9.11 -13.10
N GLN A 367 -14.64 -8.55 -13.18
CA GLN A 367 -15.85 -9.15 -12.62
C GLN A 367 -16.05 -10.60 -13.14
N CYS A 368 -15.86 -10.84 -14.44
CA CYS A 368 -15.99 -12.17 -15.05
C CYS A 368 -14.95 -13.19 -14.57
N ILE A 369 -13.68 -12.79 -14.40
CA ILE A 369 -12.60 -13.67 -13.90
C ILE A 369 -12.83 -14.05 -12.43
N ILE A 370 -13.30 -13.10 -11.62
CA ILE A 370 -13.55 -13.29 -10.19
C ILE A 370 -14.81 -14.15 -9.96
N GLN A 371 -15.87 -13.94 -10.73
CA GLN A 371 -17.12 -14.72 -10.63
C GLN A 371 -17.13 -16.03 -11.44
N ALA A 372 -16.07 -16.29 -12.23
CA ALA A 372 -15.99 -17.41 -13.17
C ALA A 372 -17.23 -17.46 -14.09
N VAL A 373 -17.46 -16.38 -14.85
CA VAL A 373 -18.61 -16.25 -15.77
C VAL A 373 -18.11 -15.89 -17.18
N PRO A 374 -18.57 -16.55 -18.26
CA PRO A 374 -18.13 -16.26 -19.62
C PRO A 374 -18.41 -14.82 -20.07
N LEU A 375 -17.50 -14.23 -20.84
CA LEU A 375 -17.71 -12.91 -21.46
C LEU A 375 -18.85 -12.92 -22.49
N SER A 376 -19.17 -14.08 -23.07
CA SER A 376 -20.34 -14.29 -23.92
C SER A 376 -21.66 -14.06 -23.18
N ALA A 377 -21.74 -14.43 -21.90
CA ALA A 377 -22.96 -14.32 -21.08
C ALA A 377 -23.37 -12.86 -20.78
N ARG A 378 -22.48 -11.89 -20.98
CA ARG A 378 -22.78 -10.44 -20.95
C ARG A 378 -23.42 -9.93 -22.25
N LYS A 379 -23.28 -10.65 -23.36
CA LYS A 379 -23.79 -10.18 -24.67
C LYS A 379 -25.32 -10.16 -24.63
N VAL A 380 -25.89 -8.98 -24.89
CA VAL A 380 -27.35 -8.77 -24.96
C VAL A 380 -27.97 -9.75 -25.96
N THR A 381 -28.74 -10.68 -25.43
CA THR A 381 -29.46 -11.73 -26.17
C THR A 381 -30.86 -11.84 -25.61
N GLY A 382 -31.88 -11.96 -26.45
CA GLY A 382 -33.29 -12.09 -26.01
C GLY A 382 -33.94 -10.82 -25.46
N GLY A 383 -33.30 -9.64 -25.53
CA GLY A 383 -33.91 -8.35 -25.18
C GLY A 383 -33.69 -7.86 -23.74
N SER A 384 -32.97 -8.60 -22.91
CA SER A 384 -32.50 -8.14 -21.59
C SER A 384 -31.23 -7.30 -21.73
N SER A 385 -31.20 -6.10 -21.13
CA SER A 385 -30.10 -5.12 -21.23
C SER A 385 -28.75 -5.57 -20.66
N GLU A 386 -28.74 -6.58 -19.77
CA GLU A 386 -27.56 -6.97 -18.97
C GLU A 386 -27.08 -8.42 -19.24
N GLY A 387 -27.71 -9.10 -20.20
CA GLY A 387 -27.45 -10.51 -20.49
C GLY A 387 -27.85 -11.46 -19.36
N ILE A 388 -27.20 -12.63 -19.30
CA ILE A 388 -27.47 -13.66 -18.27
C ILE A 388 -26.35 -13.76 -17.22
N ALA A 389 -25.24 -13.03 -17.42
CA ALA A 389 -24.09 -13.03 -16.51
C ALA A 389 -24.41 -12.72 -15.03
N PRO A 390 -25.31 -11.77 -14.69
CA PRO A 390 -25.65 -11.50 -13.28
C PRO A 390 -26.35 -12.67 -12.56
N PHE A 391 -26.98 -13.59 -13.30
CA PHE A 391 -27.57 -14.81 -12.72
C PHE A 391 -26.54 -15.93 -12.54
N LEU A 392 -25.57 -16.06 -13.47
CA LEU A 392 -24.58 -17.13 -13.43
C LEU A 392 -23.59 -17.01 -12.25
N GLN A 393 -23.42 -15.82 -11.67
CA GLN A 393 -22.60 -15.62 -10.45
C GLN A 393 -23.24 -16.19 -9.18
N LEU A 394 -24.55 -16.51 -9.20
CA LEU A 394 -25.25 -17.10 -8.06
C LEU A 394 -25.01 -18.62 -7.99
N PRO A 395 -24.96 -19.22 -6.78
CA PRO A 395 -24.76 -20.65 -6.61
C PRO A 395 -25.92 -21.46 -7.21
N HIS A 396 -25.63 -22.67 -7.69
CA HIS A 396 -26.60 -23.62 -8.30
C HIS A 396 -27.25 -23.17 -9.63
N PHE A 397 -27.01 -21.93 -10.09
CA PHE A 397 -27.56 -21.44 -11.35
C PHE A 397 -26.85 -22.02 -12.60
N SER A 398 -27.66 -22.28 -13.63
CA SER A 398 -27.21 -22.70 -14.96
C SER A 398 -28.04 -22.03 -16.04
N GLU A 399 -27.55 -21.98 -17.29
CA GLU A 399 -28.31 -21.40 -18.40
C GLU A 399 -29.69 -22.04 -18.57
N ALA A 400 -29.80 -23.36 -18.36
CA ALA A 400 -31.05 -24.09 -18.47
C ALA A 400 -32.09 -23.62 -17.44
N VAL A 401 -31.66 -23.32 -16.21
CA VAL A 401 -32.51 -22.71 -15.17
C VAL A 401 -32.93 -21.30 -15.58
N ILE A 402 -31.99 -20.45 -15.99
CA ILE A 402 -32.27 -19.06 -16.40
C ILE A 402 -33.27 -19.04 -17.57
N LYS A 403 -33.10 -19.93 -18.56
CA LYS A 403 -34.00 -20.11 -19.71
C LYS A 403 -35.39 -20.64 -19.32
N LYS A 404 -35.58 -21.26 -18.14
CA LYS A 404 -36.91 -21.55 -17.56
C LYS A 404 -37.52 -20.31 -16.90
N MET A 405 -36.77 -19.57 -16.09
CA MET A 405 -37.27 -18.38 -15.37
C MET A 405 -37.75 -17.29 -16.34
N ALA A 406 -36.97 -17.02 -17.39
CA ALA A 406 -37.27 -16.06 -18.45
C ALA A 406 -38.60 -16.32 -19.20
N ARG A 407 -39.09 -17.57 -19.18
CA ARG A 407 -40.39 -17.95 -19.75
C ARG A 407 -41.55 -17.73 -18.79
N LYS A 408 -41.31 -17.67 -17.47
CA LYS A 408 -42.36 -17.71 -16.44
C LYS A 408 -42.69 -16.36 -15.79
N LYS A 409 -41.77 -15.37 -15.84
CA LYS A 409 -42.05 -13.91 -15.82
C LYS A 409 -40.78 -13.04 -15.81
N VAL A 410 -39.79 -13.40 -15.00
CA VAL A 410 -38.61 -12.58 -14.67
C VAL A 410 -37.60 -12.55 -15.81
N ARG A 411 -37.25 -11.36 -16.32
CA ARG A 411 -36.35 -11.14 -17.46
C ARG A 411 -35.05 -10.43 -17.14
N THR A 412 -35.04 -9.52 -16.16
CA THR A 412 -33.83 -8.82 -15.71
C THR A 412 -33.36 -9.32 -14.34
N PHE A 413 -32.10 -9.08 -14.02
CA PHE A 413 -31.57 -9.41 -12.70
C PHE A 413 -32.16 -8.50 -11.61
N GLN A 414 -32.39 -7.22 -11.91
CA GLN A 414 -33.03 -6.29 -10.97
C GLN A 414 -34.44 -6.74 -10.58
N GLU A 415 -35.27 -7.22 -11.53
CA GLU A 415 -36.56 -7.85 -11.23
C GLU A 415 -36.43 -9.01 -10.23
N PHE A 416 -35.42 -9.88 -10.40
CA PHE A 416 -35.17 -10.98 -9.47
C PHE A 416 -34.66 -10.48 -8.11
N PHE A 417 -33.86 -9.42 -8.09
CA PHE A 417 -33.26 -8.86 -6.89
C PHE A 417 -34.31 -8.19 -5.98
N ASP A 418 -35.29 -7.51 -6.56
CA ASP A 418 -36.31 -6.73 -5.86
C ASP A 418 -37.57 -7.54 -5.44
N MET A 419 -37.67 -8.83 -5.80
CA MET A 419 -38.77 -9.71 -5.37
C MET A 419 -38.81 -9.93 -3.84
N SER A 420 -39.98 -10.21 -3.27
CA SER A 420 -40.04 -10.64 -1.86
C SER A 420 -39.33 -11.98 -1.64
N LEU A 421 -38.88 -12.24 -0.41
CA LEU A 421 -38.23 -13.52 -0.06
C LEU A 421 -39.17 -14.71 -0.30
N GLN A 422 -40.47 -14.53 -0.08
CA GLN A 422 -41.49 -15.55 -0.33
C GLN A 422 -41.64 -15.85 -1.82
N ASP A 423 -41.83 -14.82 -2.66
CA ASP A 423 -42.00 -14.99 -4.10
C ASP A 423 -40.74 -15.57 -4.76
N ARG A 424 -39.56 -15.18 -4.27
CA ARG A 424 -38.25 -15.65 -4.76
C ARG A 424 -38.05 -17.12 -4.42
N ALA A 425 -38.34 -17.52 -3.18
CA ALA A 425 -38.29 -18.92 -2.76
C ALA A 425 -39.30 -19.80 -3.54
N GLU A 426 -40.53 -19.32 -3.75
CA GLU A 426 -41.53 -20.04 -4.56
C GLU A 426 -41.06 -20.22 -6.02
N LEU A 427 -40.51 -19.16 -6.63
CA LEU A 427 -39.98 -19.20 -7.99
C LEU A 427 -38.81 -20.19 -8.12
N LEU A 428 -37.86 -20.17 -7.20
CA LEU A 428 -36.72 -21.09 -7.21
C LEU A 428 -37.17 -22.55 -7.00
N HIS A 429 -38.06 -22.80 -6.04
CA HIS A 429 -38.56 -24.16 -5.78
C HIS A 429 -39.42 -24.70 -6.93
N GLN A 430 -40.37 -23.91 -7.48
CA GLN A 430 -41.30 -24.37 -8.52
C GLN A 430 -40.79 -24.25 -9.97
N VAL A 431 -39.79 -23.41 -10.25
CA VAL A 431 -39.35 -23.10 -11.63
C VAL A 431 -37.91 -23.53 -11.89
N ALA A 432 -36.98 -23.24 -10.96
CA ALA A 432 -35.63 -23.78 -11.06
C ALA A 432 -35.61 -25.27 -10.68
N GLY A 433 -36.37 -25.64 -9.65
CA GLY A 433 -36.41 -26.98 -9.06
C GLY A 433 -35.43 -27.14 -7.89
N PHE A 434 -35.09 -26.03 -7.22
CA PHE A 434 -34.11 -26.00 -6.13
C PHE A 434 -34.72 -26.49 -4.80
N SER A 435 -33.93 -27.24 -4.04
CA SER A 435 -34.24 -27.60 -2.66
C SER A 435 -34.16 -26.39 -1.72
N ALA A 436 -34.76 -26.48 -0.54
CA ALA A 436 -34.75 -25.40 0.46
C ALA A 436 -33.33 -24.95 0.87
N ALA A 437 -32.35 -25.87 0.84
CA ALA A 437 -30.95 -25.54 1.13
C ALA A 437 -30.27 -24.76 -0.02
N GLU A 438 -30.57 -25.11 -1.27
CA GLU A 438 -30.06 -24.40 -2.45
C GLU A 438 -30.71 -23.01 -2.58
N VAL A 439 -31.98 -22.86 -2.20
CA VAL A 439 -32.63 -21.56 -2.03
C VAL A 439 -31.93 -20.73 -0.95
N GLN A 440 -31.65 -21.31 0.22
CA GLN A 440 -30.95 -20.60 1.30
C GLN A 440 -29.52 -20.18 0.90
N ASP A 441 -28.81 -20.99 0.10
CA ASP A 441 -27.51 -20.62 -0.47
C ASP A 441 -27.59 -19.39 -1.38
N VAL A 442 -28.66 -19.27 -2.18
CA VAL A 442 -28.89 -18.12 -3.06
C VAL A 442 -29.20 -16.86 -2.25
N GLU A 443 -30.08 -16.94 -1.24
CA GLU A 443 -30.36 -15.79 -0.36
C GLU A 443 -29.12 -15.34 0.43
N MET A 444 -28.30 -16.28 0.95
CA MET A 444 -27.01 -15.98 1.60
C MET A 444 -25.98 -15.30 0.69
N VAL A 445 -26.17 -15.32 -0.63
CA VAL A 445 -25.34 -14.58 -1.60
C VAL A 445 -25.98 -13.23 -1.93
N LEU A 446 -27.31 -13.18 -2.12
CA LEU A 446 -28.06 -11.93 -2.35
C LEU A 446 -27.91 -10.94 -1.17
N GLU A 447 -27.94 -11.42 0.07
CA GLU A 447 -27.69 -10.62 1.27
C GLU A 447 -26.31 -9.93 1.30
N MET A 448 -25.33 -10.54 0.62
CA MET A 448 -23.93 -10.07 0.53
C MET A 448 -23.70 -9.10 -0.64
N MET A 449 -24.63 -9.00 -1.59
CA MET A 449 -24.45 -8.15 -2.77
C MET A 449 -24.57 -6.67 -2.41
N PRO A 450 -23.62 -5.81 -2.84
CA PRO A 450 -23.67 -4.37 -2.58
C PRO A 450 -24.70 -3.67 -3.47
N SER A 451 -25.59 -2.89 -2.85
CA SER A 451 -26.39 -1.85 -3.49
C SER A 451 -25.68 -0.51 -3.34
N ILE A 452 -25.46 0.20 -4.45
CA ILE A 452 -24.69 1.46 -4.48
C ILE A 452 -25.61 2.63 -4.82
N THR A 453 -25.57 3.69 -4.00
CA THR A 453 -26.07 5.02 -4.37
C THR A 453 -24.91 6.01 -4.54
N VAL A 454 -25.07 6.96 -5.46
CA VAL A 454 -24.05 7.93 -5.85
C VAL A 454 -24.69 9.31 -5.89
N GLU A 455 -24.29 10.17 -4.96
CA GLU A 455 -24.71 11.56 -4.88
C GLU A 455 -23.51 12.42 -5.25
N ALA A 456 -23.54 13.06 -6.42
CA ALA A 456 -22.42 13.83 -6.97
C ALA A 456 -22.83 15.28 -7.23
N LYS A 457 -21.86 16.18 -7.03
CA LYS A 457 -21.96 17.61 -7.31
C LYS A 457 -20.67 18.11 -7.97
N CYS A 458 -20.80 19.23 -8.69
CA CYS A 458 -19.69 20.03 -9.17
C CYS A 458 -19.92 21.46 -8.68
N GLU A 459 -19.00 22.00 -7.89
CA GLU A 459 -19.08 23.33 -7.28
C GLU A 459 -17.73 24.04 -7.46
N THR A 460 -17.74 25.37 -7.61
CA THR A 460 -16.56 26.25 -7.72
C THR A 460 -16.28 26.92 -6.38
N GLU A 461 -15.01 27.22 -6.11
CA GLU A 461 -14.61 27.80 -4.82
C GLU A 461 -14.76 29.32 -4.85
N GLY A 462 -15.88 29.82 -4.31
CA GLY A 462 -16.13 31.24 -4.08
C GLY A 462 -17.04 31.95 -5.09
N GLU A 463 -17.48 31.30 -6.17
CA GLU A 463 -18.30 31.90 -7.23
C GLU A 463 -19.68 31.24 -7.40
N GLU A 464 -20.71 32.02 -7.73
CA GLU A 464 -22.06 31.51 -8.03
C GLU A 464 -22.19 30.95 -9.45
N GLY A 465 -21.49 29.85 -9.70
CA GLY A 465 -21.53 29.11 -10.96
C GLY A 465 -20.15 28.76 -11.49
N ILE A 466 -20.12 27.96 -12.55
CA ILE A 466 -18.88 27.51 -13.19
C ILE A 466 -18.69 28.31 -14.47
N GLN A 467 -17.61 29.08 -14.56
CA GLN A 467 -17.17 29.76 -15.78
C GLN A 467 -16.09 28.95 -16.52
N GLU A 468 -15.86 29.30 -17.79
CA GLU A 468 -14.83 28.70 -18.64
C GLU A 468 -13.41 28.95 -18.09
N GLY A 469 -12.66 27.87 -17.86
CA GLY A 469 -11.31 27.90 -17.31
C GLY A 469 -11.18 27.80 -15.79
N ASP A 470 -12.29 27.83 -15.04
CA ASP A 470 -12.29 27.73 -13.58
C ASP A 470 -11.85 26.34 -13.08
N ILE A 471 -11.38 26.26 -11.84
CA ILE A 471 -11.10 24.98 -11.19
C ILE A 471 -12.37 24.49 -10.48
N VAL A 472 -13.03 23.51 -11.09
CA VAL A 472 -14.24 22.87 -10.57
C VAL A 472 -13.87 21.78 -9.57
N THR A 473 -14.38 21.88 -8.35
CA THR A 473 -14.31 20.81 -7.36
C THR A 473 -15.49 19.86 -7.56
N ILE A 474 -15.20 18.61 -7.94
CA ILE A 474 -16.16 17.51 -7.88
C ILE A 474 -16.20 17.01 -6.44
N GLN A 475 -17.40 16.93 -5.88
CA GLN A 475 -17.65 16.24 -4.61
C GLN A 475 -18.68 15.13 -4.84
N ALA A 476 -18.33 13.88 -4.53
CA ALA A 476 -19.24 12.74 -4.67
C ALA A 476 -19.23 11.86 -3.42
N TRP A 477 -20.42 11.55 -2.92
CA TRP A 477 -20.63 10.55 -1.86
C TRP A 477 -21.10 9.24 -2.50
N VAL A 478 -20.24 8.22 -2.40
CA VAL A 478 -20.56 6.85 -2.82
C VAL A 478 -20.99 6.07 -1.59
N THR A 479 -22.27 5.69 -1.52
CA THR A 479 -22.83 4.97 -0.36
C THR A 479 -23.14 3.53 -0.72
N LEU A 480 -22.60 2.60 0.07
CA LEU A 480 -22.78 1.17 -0.09
C LEU A 480 -23.71 0.64 1.00
N ARG A 481 -24.76 -0.09 0.60
CA ARG A 481 -25.67 -0.82 1.52
C ARG A 481 -25.73 -2.30 1.14
N ARG A 482 -25.91 -3.16 2.14
CA ARG A 482 -26.19 -4.61 2.00
C ARG A 482 -27.36 -4.97 2.91
N ALA A 483 -28.14 -5.99 2.56
CA ALA A 483 -29.28 -6.41 3.38
C ALA A 483 -28.85 -6.88 4.78
N ASN A 484 -27.65 -7.49 4.89
CA ASN A 484 -27.06 -7.91 6.15
C ASN A 484 -26.35 -6.80 6.95
N GLY A 485 -26.38 -5.54 6.49
CA GLY A 485 -25.77 -4.39 7.17
C GLY A 485 -24.23 -4.33 7.17
N LEU A 486 -23.53 -5.22 6.47
CA LEU A 486 -22.06 -5.16 6.37
C LEU A 486 -21.62 -4.05 5.40
N ILE A 487 -20.65 -3.23 5.82
CA ILE A 487 -20.01 -2.18 5.00
C ILE A 487 -18.78 -2.73 4.26
N GLY A 488 -17.88 -3.40 4.97
CA GLY A 488 -16.76 -4.15 4.39
C GLY A 488 -17.07 -5.64 4.29
N ALA A 489 -16.91 -6.22 3.09
CA ALA A 489 -17.12 -7.64 2.84
C ALA A 489 -16.16 -8.16 1.75
N LEU A 490 -15.99 -9.48 1.72
CA LEU A 490 -15.35 -10.22 0.64
C LEU A 490 -16.46 -10.79 -0.27
N PRO A 491 -16.31 -10.71 -1.60
CA PRO A 491 -17.36 -11.10 -2.52
C PRO A 491 -17.60 -12.62 -2.47
N HIS A 492 -18.82 -13.04 -2.78
CA HIS A 492 -19.05 -14.45 -3.12
C HIS A 492 -18.24 -14.76 -4.38
N ALA A 493 -17.21 -15.59 -4.25
CA ALA A 493 -16.34 -16.00 -5.35
C ALA A 493 -15.75 -17.37 -5.02
N PRO A 494 -16.53 -18.47 -5.09
CA PRO A 494 -16.10 -19.81 -4.70
C PRO A 494 -15.09 -20.41 -5.68
N PHE A 495 -15.20 -20.09 -6.97
CA PHE A 495 -14.32 -20.56 -8.05
C PHE A 495 -12.99 -19.80 -8.14
N PHE A 496 -12.87 -18.60 -7.57
CA PHE A 496 -11.61 -17.85 -7.57
C PHE A 496 -10.77 -18.21 -6.32
N PRO A 497 -9.61 -18.86 -6.45
CA PRO A 497 -8.94 -19.51 -5.31
C PRO A 497 -8.33 -18.56 -4.28
N PHE A 498 -8.00 -17.32 -4.65
CA PHE A 498 -7.34 -16.35 -3.76
C PHE A 498 -8.34 -15.44 -3.06
N HIS A 499 -7.90 -14.83 -1.96
CA HIS A 499 -8.69 -13.80 -1.28
C HIS A 499 -8.64 -12.51 -2.10
N LYS A 500 -9.80 -11.86 -2.26
CA LYS A 500 -10.00 -10.66 -3.07
C LYS A 500 -10.95 -9.74 -2.31
N GLU A 501 -10.57 -8.49 -2.14
CA GLU A 501 -11.43 -7.44 -1.57
C GLU A 501 -12.23 -6.76 -2.68
N GLU A 502 -13.41 -6.24 -2.37
CA GLU A 502 -14.24 -5.50 -3.34
C GLU A 502 -13.68 -4.08 -3.53
N ASN A 503 -13.21 -3.74 -4.73
CA ASN A 503 -12.92 -2.35 -5.08
C ASN A 503 -14.02 -1.80 -5.98
N PHE A 504 -14.27 -0.50 -5.85
CA PHE A 504 -15.20 0.23 -6.70
C PHE A 504 -14.45 1.35 -7.41
N TRP A 505 -14.84 1.64 -8.64
CA TRP A 505 -14.27 2.73 -9.42
C TRP A 505 -15.36 3.76 -9.68
N PHE A 506 -15.20 4.95 -9.11
CA PHE A 506 -15.98 6.12 -9.50
C PHE A 506 -15.33 6.74 -10.74
N LEU A 507 -16.10 6.91 -11.81
CA LEU A 507 -15.69 7.59 -13.04
C LEU A 507 -16.73 8.68 -13.35
N LEU A 508 -16.29 9.93 -13.53
CA LEU A 508 -17.09 10.95 -14.19
C LEU A 508 -16.71 10.97 -15.67
N ALA A 509 -17.68 10.68 -16.55
CA ALA A 509 -17.40 10.52 -17.97
C ALA A 509 -18.54 11.06 -18.86
N ASP A 510 -18.18 11.56 -20.04
CA ASP A 510 -19.15 11.75 -21.11
C ASP A 510 -19.29 10.45 -21.93
N THR A 511 -20.52 9.94 -21.94
CA THR A 511 -20.90 8.71 -22.64
C THR A 511 -20.89 8.89 -24.18
N VAL A 512 -21.03 10.13 -24.68
CA VAL A 512 -21.06 10.44 -26.12
C VAL A 512 -19.65 10.52 -26.70
N SER A 513 -18.77 11.37 -26.15
CA SER A 513 -17.37 11.50 -26.59
C SER A 513 -16.45 10.38 -26.10
N ASN A 514 -16.95 9.44 -25.27
CA ASN A 514 -16.19 8.30 -24.73
C ASN A 514 -15.02 8.72 -23.81
N ASN A 515 -15.07 9.95 -23.27
CA ASN A 515 -14.02 10.55 -22.45
C ASN A 515 -14.31 10.41 -20.95
N VAL A 516 -13.33 9.93 -20.19
CA VAL A 516 -13.34 9.97 -18.71
C VAL A 516 -12.64 11.26 -18.27
N TRP A 517 -13.38 12.13 -17.57
CA TRP A 517 -12.91 13.43 -17.07
C TRP A 517 -12.21 13.29 -15.72
N PHE A 518 -12.77 12.48 -14.83
CA PHE A 518 -12.23 12.22 -13.50
C PHE A 518 -12.44 10.76 -13.09
N SER A 519 -11.54 10.21 -12.28
CA SER A 519 -11.65 8.84 -11.79
C SER A 519 -10.99 8.66 -10.42
N GLN A 520 -11.62 7.90 -9.53
CA GLN A 520 -11.06 7.53 -8.23
C GLN A 520 -11.43 6.09 -7.84
N LYS A 521 -10.46 5.36 -7.31
CA LYS A 521 -10.65 4.04 -6.71
C LYS A 521 -11.16 4.19 -5.28
N VAL A 522 -12.24 3.48 -4.94
CA VAL A 522 -12.91 3.50 -3.63
C VAL A 522 -12.85 2.10 -3.02
N ASN A 523 -12.45 2.01 -1.75
CA ASN A 523 -12.48 0.78 -0.95
C ASN A 523 -13.27 1.06 0.35
N PHE A 524 -14.11 0.10 0.74
CA PHE A 524 -14.93 0.19 1.95
C PHE A 524 -14.31 -0.54 3.16
N MET A 525 -13.26 -1.35 2.94
CA MET A 525 -12.59 -2.17 3.96
C MET A 525 -11.82 -1.36 5.02
N ASP A 526 -11.23 -0.21 4.64
CA ASP A 526 -10.54 0.68 5.58
C ASP A 526 -11.44 1.85 5.97
N GLU A 527 -12.09 1.72 7.13
CA GLU A 527 -12.90 2.79 7.74
C GLU A 527 -12.01 3.92 8.31
N ALA A 528 -10.83 3.60 8.84
CA ALA A 528 -9.98 4.57 9.52
C ALA A 528 -9.35 5.56 8.53
N ALA A 529 -8.78 5.06 7.43
CA ALA A 529 -8.27 5.91 6.35
C ALA A 529 -9.39 6.73 5.70
N ALA A 530 -10.60 6.15 5.55
CA ALA A 530 -11.75 6.86 5.02
C ALA A 530 -12.25 7.98 5.95
N ILE A 531 -12.23 7.77 7.27
CA ILE A 531 -12.55 8.80 8.27
C ILE A 531 -11.55 9.97 8.17
N THR A 532 -10.25 9.69 8.16
CA THR A 532 -9.21 10.75 8.08
C THR A 532 -9.23 11.49 6.75
N ALA A 533 -9.46 10.79 5.63
CA ALA A 533 -9.58 11.43 4.32
C ALA A 533 -10.83 12.32 4.22
N ALA A 534 -11.97 11.85 4.73
CA ALA A 534 -13.21 12.61 4.71
C ALA A 534 -13.21 13.79 5.69
N SER A 535 -12.64 13.65 6.89
CA SER A 535 -12.53 14.77 7.83
C SER A 535 -11.67 15.88 7.24
N LYS A 536 -10.46 15.53 6.76
CA LYS A 536 -9.52 16.50 6.21
C LYS A 536 -10.08 17.20 4.97
N ALA A 537 -10.65 16.46 4.01
CA ALA A 537 -11.17 17.07 2.78
C ALA A 537 -12.35 18.02 3.04
N ILE A 538 -13.21 17.73 4.03
CA ILE A 538 -14.32 18.61 4.42
C ILE A 538 -13.81 19.82 5.21
N GLU A 539 -12.79 19.65 6.05
CA GLU A 539 -12.09 20.72 6.77
C GLU A 539 -11.50 21.73 5.78
N GLU A 540 -10.62 21.28 4.86
CA GLU A 540 -10.02 22.12 3.80
C GLU A 540 -11.07 22.82 2.92
N THR A 541 -12.16 22.12 2.54
CA THR A 541 -13.23 22.73 1.71
C THR A 541 -14.01 23.81 2.48
N MET A 542 -14.27 23.60 3.77
CA MET A 542 -15.08 24.52 4.57
C MET A 542 -14.27 25.74 5.03
N GLU A 543 -12.97 25.55 5.33
CA GLU A 543 -11.99 26.63 5.53
C GLU A 543 -11.85 27.51 4.28
N GLY A 544 -11.69 26.91 3.09
CA GLY A 544 -11.64 27.63 1.81
C GLY A 544 -12.91 28.45 1.52
N SER A 545 -14.06 28.04 2.09
CA SER A 545 -15.32 28.80 2.02
C SER A 545 -15.53 29.82 3.15
N GLY A 546 -14.52 30.08 4.00
CA GLY A 546 -14.55 31.13 5.03
C GLY A 546 -15.50 30.88 6.21
N LYS A 547 -15.94 29.63 6.44
CA LYS A 547 -16.96 29.30 7.45
C LYS A 547 -16.40 29.25 8.87
N SER A 548 -17.27 29.37 9.88
CA SER A 548 -16.81 29.39 11.27
C SER A 548 -16.31 28.00 11.74
N VAL A 549 -15.37 27.99 12.69
CA VAL A 549 -14.82 26.76 13.30
C VAL A 549 -15.91 25.85 13.91
N ARG A 550 -17.06 26.43 14.31
CA ARG A 550 -18.22 25.67 14.81
C ARG A 550 -18.96 24.94 13.68
N GLU A 551 -19.10 25.56 12.52
CA GLU A 551 -19.66 24.92 11.32
C GLU A 551 -18.71 23.85 10.78
N ILE A 552 -17.41 24.14 10.69
CA ILE A 552 -16.37 23.20 10.25
C ILE A 552 -16.40 21.94 11.11
N SER A 553 -16.31 22.07 12.44
CA SER A 553 -16.35 20.92 13.36
C SER A 553 -17.69 20.16 13.33
N THR A 554 -18.81 20.83 13.03
CA THR A 554 -20.11 20.18 12.84
C THR A 554 -20.18 19.38 11.53
N ALA A 555 -19.69 19.95 10.43
CA ALA A 555 -19.65 19.32 9.11
C ALA A 555 -18.67 18.15 9.06
N VAL A 556 -17.50 18.27 9.70
CA VAL A 556 -16.55 17.16 9.88
C VAL A 556 -17.20 16.02 10.66
N LYS A 557 -17.96 16.32 11.73
CA LYS A 557 -18.70 15.29 12.49
C LYS A 557 -19.75 14.59 11.62
N GLU A 558 -20.54 15.34 10.85
CA GLU A 558 -21.53 14.77 9.93
C GLU A 558 -20.86 13.88 8.86
N ALA A 559 -19.71 14.31 8.31
CA ALA A 559 -18.93 13.53 7.36
C ALA A 559 -18.39 12.22 7.97
N VAL A 560 -17.93 12.24 9.21
CA VAL A 560 -17.49 11.04 9.93
C VAL A 560 -18.65 10.07 10.18
N ASP A 561 -19.83 10.57 10.58
CA ASP A 561 -21.00 9.72 10.80
C ASP A 561 -21.58 9.19 9.47
N LYS A 562 -21.49 9.94 8.37
CA LYS A 562 -21.71 9.43 7.00
C LYS A 562 -20.75 8.29 6.66
N VAL A 563 -19.44 8.45 6.89
CA VAL A 563 -18.43 7.39 6.64
C VAL A 563 -18.71 6.12 7.45
N ARG A 564 -19.12 6.26 8.72
CA ARG A 564 -19.56 5.16 9.59
C ARG A 564 -20.82 4.44 9.11
N SER A 565 -21.74 5.16 8.46
CA SER A 565 -22.99 4.59 7.91
C SER A 565 -22.82 3.85 6.57
N GLY A 566 -21.61 3.82 6.01
CA GLY A 566 -21.31 3.11 4.76
C GLY A 566 -21.07 4.01 3.55
N SER A 567 -20.97 5.34 3.74
CA SER A 567 -20.57 6.27 2.68
C SER A 567 -19.05 6.40 2.55
N ARG A 568 -18.56 6.77 1.37
CA ARG A 568 -17.16 7.17 1.14
C ARG A 568 -17.15 8.45 0.31
N LEU A 569 -16.33 9.41 0.74
CA LEU A 569 -16.13 10.66 0.02
C LEU A 569 -15.13 10.44 -1.13
N VAL A 570 -15.51 10.91 -2.31
CA VAL A 570 -14.73 11.01 -3.53
C VAL A 570 -14.65 12.49 -3.86
N MET A 571 -13.44 12.99 -4.11
CA MET A 571 -13.21 14.41 -4.36
C MET A 571 -12.05 14.60 -5.33
N GLY A 572 -12.17 15.59 -6.22
CA GLY A 572 -11.11 15.95 -7.14
C GLY A 572 -11.38 17.29 -7.80
N LYS A 573 -10.32 17.96 -8.26
CA LYS A 573 -10.38 19.24 -8.97
C LYS A 573 -10.07 19.04 -10.45
N LEU A 574 -10.82 19.69 -11.34
CA LEU A 574 -10.55 19.71 -12.79
C LEU A 574 -10.80 21.10 -13.40
N PRO A 575 -10.15 21.47 -14.51
CA PRO A 575 -10.44 22.71 -15.21
C PRO A 575 -11.77 22.61 -15.98
N ALA A 576 -12.58 23.66 -15.92
CA ALA A 576 -13.80 23.81 -16.69
C ALA A 576 -13.46 23.97 -18.19
N PRO A 577 -13.97 23.10 -19.10
CA PRO A 577 -13.86 23.31 -20.55
C PRO A 577 -14.73 24.48 -21.03
N ALA A 578 -14.71 24.73 -22.35
CA ALA A 578 -15.39 25.86 -22.99
C ALA A 578 -16.90 25.95 -22.71
N GLU A 579 -17.47 27.14 -22.86
CA GLU A 579 -18.89 27.45 -22.59
C GLU A 579 -19.86 26.40 -23.18
N GLY A 580 -20.84 25.94 -22.39
CA GLY A 580 -21.75 24.88 -22.84
C GLY A 580 -22.51 24.15 -21.73
N THR A 581 -23.34 23.19 -22.13
CA THR A 581 -24.07 22.30 -21.20
C THR A 581 -23.65 20.85 -21.43
N TYR A 582 -22.88 20.31 -20.50
CA TYR A 582 -22.30 18.97 -20.56
C TYR A 582 -23.21 17.98 -19.83
N ASN A 583 -23.65 16.93 -20.53
CA ASN A 583 -24.45 15.84 -19.96
C ASN A 583 -23.50 14.71 -19.54
N LEU A 584 -22.96 14.81 -18.33
CA LEU A 584 -22.03 13.83 -17.79
C LEU A 584 -22.77 12.67 -17.11
N THR A 585 -22.12 11.50 -17.06
CA THR A 585 -22.60 10.35 -16.31
C THR A 585 -21.56 9.98 -15.26
N CYS A 586 -21.99 9.93 -14.00
CA CYS A 586 -21.26 9.32 -12.91
C CYS A 586 -21.46 7.81 -12.98
N TYR A 587 -20.39 7.07 -13.21
CA TYR A 587 -20.35 5.61 -13.14
C TYR A 587 -19.72 5.22 -11.80
N CYS A 588 -20.36 4.34 -11.04
CA CYS A 588 -19.71 3.62 -9.94
C CYS A 588 -19.76 2.13 -10.25
N LEU A 589 -18.59 1.56 -10.53
CA LEU A 589 -18.43 0.22 -11.08
C LEU A 589 -17.69 -0.68 -10.10
N CYS A 590 -18.23 -1.85 -9.80
CA CYS A 590 -17.57 -2.85 -8.97
C CYS A 590 -16.54 -3.64 -9.78
N ASP A 591 -15.39 -3.97 -9.21
CA ASP A 591 -14.41 -4.84 -9.87
C ASP A 591 -14.67 -6.35 -9.69
N SER A 592 -15.63 -6.72 -8.83
CA SER A 592 -15.80 -8.10 -8.30
C SER A 592 -17.21 -8.69 -8.41
N TRP A 593 -18.27 -7.88 -8.56
CA TRP A 593 -19.67 -8.33 -8.68
C TRP A 593 -20.26 -7.92 -10.02
N ILE A 594 -21.18 -8.71 -10.58
CA ILE A 594 -21.88 -8.41 -11.84
C ILE A 594 -23.27 -7.86 -11.51
N GLY A 595 -23.68 -6.75 -12.13
CA GLY A 595 -25.01 -6.15 -11.93
C GLY A 595 -25.16 -5.24 -10.70
N CYS A 596 -24.09 -5.04 -9.91
CA CYS A 596 -24.05 -4.04 -8.83
C CYS A 596 -23.65 -2.63 -9.31
N ASP A 597 -23.45 -2.44 -10.61
CA ASP A 597 -22.89 -1.22 -11.20
C ASP A 597 -23.93 -0.10 -11.29
N ARG A 598 -23.65 1.08 -10.71
CA ARG A 598 -24.57 2.22 -10.70
C ARG A 598 -24.17 3.30 -11.70
N LYS A 599 -25.17 3.89 -12.36
CA LYS A 599 -25.01 5.03 -13.29
C LYS A 599 -25.99 6.13 -12.87
N THR A 600 -25.52 7.36 -12.69
CA THR A 600 -26.35 8.55 -12.43
C THR A 600 -25.94 9.68 -13.39
N ASN A 601 -26.93 10.33 -14.00
CA ASN A 601 -26.68 11.41 -14.97
C ASN A 601 -26.69 12.77 -14.25
N MET A 602 -25.74 13.62 -14.61
CA MET A 602 -25.53 14.95 -14.05
C MET A 602 -25.36 15.96 -15.19
N LYS A 603 -26.06 17.10 -15.10
CA LYS A 603 -25.88 18.19 -16.07
C LYS A 603 -25.01 19.27 -15.45
N VAL A 604 -23.90 19.58 -16.11
CA VAL A 604 -23.01 20.68 -15.74
C VAL A 604 -23.16 21.77 -16.78
N LYS A 605 -23.65 22.95 -16.38
CA LYS A 605 -23.70 24.14 -17.22
C LYS A 605 -22.47 24.99 -16.93
N ILE A 606 -21.68 25.27 -17.95
CA ILE A 606 -20.51 26.14 -17.89
C ILE A 606 -20.87 27.44 -18.62
N LEU A 607 -20.67 28.56 -17.93
CA LEU A 607 -20.89 29.90 -18.43
C LEU A 607 -19.64 30.40 -19.17
N LYS A 608 -19.83 31.34 -20.09
CA LYS A 608 -18.71 32.08 -20.69
C LYS A 608 -17.98 32.85 -19.59
N ARG A 609 -16.65 32.87 -19.63
CA ARG A 609 -15.87 33.67 -18.68
C ARG A 609 -16.16 35.16 -18.86
N THR A 610 -16.68 35.78 -17.81
CA THR A 610 -17.04 37.20 -17.80
C THR A 610 -15.77 38.04 -17.67
N ARG A 611 -15.64 39.11 -18.47
CA ARG A 611 -14.42 39.96 -18.48
C ARG A 611 -14.25 40.81 -17.21
N ALA A 612 -15.21 40.74 -16.26
CA ALA A 612 -15.27 41.51 -15.03
C ALA A 612 -14.45 40.92 -13.86
N GLY A 613 -13.27 40.36 -14.15
CA GLY A 613 -12.32 39.88 -13.12
C GLY A 613 -11.61 41.01 -12.35
N THR A 614 -11.87 42.27 -12.71
CA THR A 614 -11.31 43.48 -12.08
C THR A 614 -12.46 44.43 -11.76
N ARG A 615 -12.50 44.93 -10.51
CA ARG A 615 -13.58 45.74 -9.89
C ARG A 615 -14.93 45.01 -9.70
N GLY A 616 -15.09 44.42 -8.53
CA GLY A 616 -16.40 44.24 -7.90
C GLY A 616 -16.60 45.28 -6.78
N LEU A 617 -17.29 46.38 -7.08
CA LEU A 617 -17.97 47.21 -6.07
C LEU A 617 -19.28 47.73 -6.68
N ILE A 618 -20.37 47.59 -5.94
CA ILE A 618 -21.74 47.80 -6.45
C ILE A 618 -22.16 49.25 -6.26
N SER A 619 -22.91 49.80 -7.22
CA SER A 619 -23.89 50.87 -7.01
C SER A 619 -25.07 50.67 -7.95
N GLU A 620 -26.25 51.15 -7.55
CA GLU A 620 -27.55 50.86 -8.19
C GLU A 620 -28.11 52.03 -9.02
N GLU A 621 -29.23 51.76 -9.71
CA GLU A 621 -30.23 52.68 -10.29
C GLU A 621 -29.91 53.51 -11.55
N GLY A 622 -30.95 53.68 -12.40
CA GLY A 622 -31.10 54.80 -13.35
C GLY A 622 -31.11 54.47 -14.86
N PRO A 623 -32.27 54.49 -15.55
CA PRO A 623 -32.36 54.40 -17.02
C PRO A 623 -32.73 55.75 -17.68
N ILE A 624 -31.89 56.22 -18.61
CA ILE A 624 -32.19 57.31 -19.58
C ILE A 624 -31.67 56.87 -20.98
N ALA A 625 -32.23 57.45 -22.04
CA ALA A 625 -32.00 57.07 -23.44
C ALA A 625 -30.92 57.92 -24.16
N GLU A 626 -30.86 57.72 -25.50
CA GLU A 626 -30.31 58.54 -26.60
C GLU A 626 -29.86 59.98 -26.24
N ASP A 627 -28.76 60.51 -26.78
CA ASP A 627 -28.29 60.38 -28.17
C ASP A 627 -26.74 60.42 -28.31
N GLY A 628 -26.20 60.24 -29.53
CA GLY A 628 -24.74 60.15 -29.78
C GLY A 628 -24.04 61.42 -30.29
N ILE A 629 -22.72 61.34 -30.48
CA ILE A 629 -21.86 62.15 -31.37
C ILE A 629 -20.47 61.46 -31.50
N GLU A 630 -19.77 61.70 -32.61
CA GLU A 630 -18.41 61.17 -32.92
C GLU A 630 -17.30 62.14 -32.42
N GLU A 631 -16.05 62.02 -32.91
CA GLU A 631 -14.83 62.78 -32.53
C GLU A 631 -14.10 62.28 -31.26
N GLU A 632 -12.77 62.19 -31.21
CA GLU A 632 -11.77 62.00 -32.29
C GLU A 632 -10.50 61.29 -31.72
N GLU A 633 -9.48 61.02 -32.54
CA GLU A 633 -8.24 60.34 -32.09
C GLU A 633 -7.23 61.34 -31.48
N GLU A 634 -7.00 61.26 -30.17
CA GLU A 634 -5.78 61.83 -29.54
C GLU A 634 -4.83 60.71 -29.10
N VAL A 635 -3.60 60.77 -29.62
CA VAL A 635 -2.47 59.89 -29.27
C VAL A 635 -1.43 60.74 -28.55
N GLU A 636 -1.30 60.55 -27.25
CA GLU A 636 -0.14 61.01 -26.48
C GLU A 636 0.64 59.80 -25.96
N GLU A 637 1.89 59.68 -26.43
CA GLU A 637 2.90 58.80 -25.85
C GLU A 637 3.54 59.56 -24.68
N GLU A 638 3.46 59.04 -23.45
CA GLU A 638 4.41 59.41 -22.38
C GLU A 638 4.95 58.15 -21.68
N GLU A 639 6.11 58.34 -21.06
CA GLU A 639 7.11 57.33 -20.67
C GLU A 639 6.99 56.95 -19.17
N TYR A 640 8.06 56.43 -18.56
CA TYR A 640 8.23 56.13 -17.12
C TYR A 640 7.40 54.94 -16.57
N ASP A 641 7.91 54.07 -15.69
CA ASP A 641 9.30 53.80 -15.26
C ASP A 641 9.37 52.32 -14.85
N ASP A 642 10.47 51.62 -15.17
CA ASP A 642 10.74 50.27 -14.65
C ASP A 642 11.64 50.42 -13.41
N TYR A 643 11.11 50.15 -12.22
CA TYR A 643 11.79 50.44 -10.96
C TYR A 643 12.83 49.37 -10.62
N GLU A 644 14.09 49.77 -10.65
CA GLU A 644 15.22 48.93 -10.24
C GLU A 644 15.06 48.39 -8.81
N SER A 645 15.50 47.15 -8.63
CA SER A 645 16.16 46.76 -7.38
C SER A 645 17.37 45.87 -7.68
N GLU A 646 18.52 46.53 -7.78
CA GLU A 646 19.81 45.99 -7.35
C GLU A 646 19.64 45.38 -5.92
N TYR A 647 20.38 44.38 -5.45
CA TYR A 647 21.74 43.94 -5.73
C TYR A 647 21.74 42.41 -5.95
N SER A 648 22.51 41.84 -6.90
CA SER A 648 23.94 41.49 -6.80
C SER A 648 24.21 40.32 -5.81
N GLU A 649 25.22 39.45 -5.98
CA GLU A 649 26.34 39.43 -6.94
C GLU A 649 26.87 37.98 -7.12
N ASP A 650 27.90 37.82 -7.96
CA ASP A 650 28.84 36.70 -8.09
C ASP A 650 28.33 35.35 -8.67
N GLU A 651 28.96 34.75 -9.70
CA GLU A 651 30.17 35.14 -10.45
C GLU A 651 30.04 34.82 -11.97
N GLU A 652 30.72 35.69 -12.72
CA GLU A 652 31.10 35.76 -14.15
C GLU A 652 31.26 34.42 -14.93
N ASP A 653 30.77 34.28 -16.18
CA ASP A 653 31.25 34.83 -17.48
C ASP A 653 32.49 34.10 -18.08
N GLU A 654 32.77 34.00 -19.38
CA GLU A 654 32.15 34.52 -20.63
C GLU A 654 31.65 33.34 -21.54
N LYS A 655 30.60 33.45 -22.36
CA LYS A 655 30.44 34.11 -23.69
C LYS A 655 31.54 33.78 -24.72
N ASP A 656 31.29 33.54 -26.02
CA ASP A 656 30.19 32.88 -26.77
C ASP A 656 30.85 32.26 -28.07
N MET A 657 30.48 32.30 -29.36
CA MET A 657 29.36 32.83 -30.15
C MET A 657 29.12 32.03 -31.45
N LYS A 658 27.88 32.07 -31.94
CA LYS A 658 27.45 31.87 -33.35
C LYS A 658 27.56 30.47 -33.99
N LYS A 659 26.46 29.73 -33.81
CA LYS A 659 25.70 28.99 -34.84
C LYS A 659 26.08 29.28 -36.31
N LYS A 660 26.27 28.21 -37.12
CA LYS A 660 25.51 27.93 -38.37
C LYS A 660 25.83 26.53 -38.93
N GLY A 661 24.82 25.88 -39.55
CA GLY A 661 25.00 24.71 -40.42
C GLY A 661 24.97 25.10 -41.91
N PRO A 662 24.57 24.23 -42.86
CA PRO A 662 24.06 22.86 -42.69
C PRO A 662 24.59 21.79 -43.70
N ALA A 663 24.19 20.54 -43.46
CA ALA A 663 23.81 19.47 -44.41
C ALA A 663 24.58 19.14 -45.72
N ALA A 664 24.72 17.81 -45.92
CA ALA A 664 24.58 17.03 -47.17
C ALA A 664 25.81 16.63 -48.03
N ASN A 665 25.80 15.33 -48.36
CA ASN A 665 26.36 14.65 -49.54
C ASN A 665 27.84 14.86 -49.95
N GLY A 666 28.67 13.85 -49.64
CA GLY A 666 29.94 13.55 -50.32
C GLY A 666 30.25 12.06 -50.24
N LYS A 667 30.59 11.40 -51.36
CA LYS A 667 30.73 9.93 -51.46
C LYS A 667 32.01 9.59 -52.23
N VAL A 668 32.73 8.52 -51.81
CA VAL A 668 33.92 7.95 -52.51
C VAL A 668 35.18 8.85 -52.31
N GLN A 669 36.44 8.39 -52.10
CA GLN A 669 37.14 7.16 -52.52
C GLN A 669 38.39 6.80 -51.64
N ARG A 670 38.84 5.54 -51.76
CA ARG A 670 40.24 4.99 -51.63
C ARG A 670 40.95 4.90 -50.26
N LYS A 671 41.43 3.66 -50.01
CA LYS A 671 42.80 3.16 -49.60
C LYS A 671 43.51 3.84 -48.40
N VAL A 672 44.21 3.14 -47.49
CA VAL A 672 45.23 2.05 -47.54
C VAL A 672 45.11 1.27 -46.20
N SER A 673 44.98 -0.06 -46.03
CA SER A 673 45.69 -1.30 -46.45
C SER A 673 46.99 -1.64 -45.68
N SER A 674 47.16 -2.92 -45.28
CA SER A 674 48.27 -3.53 -44.46
C SER A 674 48.43 -2.99 -43.03
N SER A 675 48.92 -3.73 -42.01
CA SER A 675 49.49 -5.10 -41.88
C SER A 675 49.12 -5.68 -40.47
N GLU A 676 48.85 -6.97 -40.27
CA GLU A 676 49.77 -8.12 -39.97
C GLU A 676 50.48 -8.09 -38.59
N GLY A 677 50.62 -9.27 -37.96
CA GLY A 677 50.99 -9.49 -36.54
C GLY A 677 49.75 -9.82 -35.67
N SER A 678 49.63 -10.85 -34.81
CA SER A 678 50.56 -11.77 -34.11
C SER A 678 51.58 -11.07 -33.19
N ASP A 679 51.85 -11.54 -31.96
CA ASP A 679 51.57 -12.86 -31.36
C ASP A 679 51.43 -12.81 -29.81
N SER A 680 51.14 -13.97 -29.20
CA SER A 680 51.56 -14.46 -27.86
C SER A 680 51.54 -13.59 -26.58
N ASP A 681 50.78 -14.10 -25.59
CA ASP A 681 51.19 -14.43 -24.20
C ASP A 681 51.49 -13.36 -23.10
N GLU A 682 51.11 -13.76 -21.86
CA GLU A 682 51.58 -13.42 -20.49
C GLU A 682 51.72 -11.91 -20.08
N GLU A 683 51.26 -11.45 -18.90
CA GLU A 683 50.97 -12.10 -17.59
C GLU A 683 49.53 -11.84 -17.05
#